data_AF-A0A7C1QHB2-F1
#
_entry.id   AF-A0A7C1QHB2-F1
#
_cell.length_a   1.000
_cell.length_b   1.000
_cell.length_c   1.000
_cell.angle_alpha   90.00
_cell.angle_beta   90.00
_cell.angle_gamma   90.00
#
_symmetry.space_group_name_H-M   'P 1'
#
loop_
_entity.id
_entity.type
_entity.pdbx_description
1 polymer ?
#
loop_
_entity_poly.entity_id
_entity_poly.type
_entity_poly.pdbx_seq_one_letter_code
_entity_poly.pdbx_strand_id
1 'polypeptide(L)'
;MNMKIFVELISDALPGSGADTKGIVDQDIAFDELGLPYIPAKRFKGILRTSARDLTDWNELNYDVDDIFGKEGSSFTIFKISNGYIENYQLYQNFLRYCQRHPQLSTVLAKHMVERFFSYNRTQTSLNRTKLVSKEKSLRTSRVLRKDLNFHFDLNIIINDEWDKLKFKEDLEKICKITKNFGTSRTRGLGEINLELKEESEHKNQESLSFKSFDDNDLCTLNLTLLNNEHLLVSNLLGGNQSSELFIRGSYILGSLASNYIRQKGLEKAHTDPTFRDIFLSGKVIFTNFNPCSTRKVFYPVPSSIVKEKNKEKYYDLAYEPDIEEIKEIQTEIVRGFASIDFSKIQSYSPSTKIESHHRRPKDRKIGHAYSDEKKTVEETGAYFHYNVLEPNHQFKGQIIGKYEYIKNILETIPKESTIHIGKSMTAQYGKCTLNIDSLEFYSTEFQNNLDNHNLIITLISDMILRNEYGYIIPDITILKSQIEKSLGLKIGELEITKSFLKFIKVGGFNSAWKLPKAQGQALGAGSVIILARKDREKVDLRKIREKFFGSRISEGYGQIEINTHGFSKIKREELKNNGENKIEQNFQENLSLINNFIEFCITHSLESTLRMKILKTLKNPKFETLNLSGSFLQRLLLFIDSSENLVLFNDKIKDLKERASNQLKKIQSDLFLENNEVKINKFNKFLIDALKEQLNSDFSEDVKIDTIILNKSQEFYKFYFHTFITYLIIRIRGMKK
;
A
#
# COMPACT_ATOMS: atom_id res chain seq x y z
N MET A 1 16.76 -15.44 -13.59
CA MET A 1 16.92 -16.28 -12.38
C MET A 1 16.33 -15.53 -11.21
N ASN A 2 15.44 -16.18 -10.46
CA ASN A 2 14.90 -15.64 -9.22
C ASN A 2 15.61 -16.29 -8.04
N MET A 3 16.01 -15.48 -7.07
CA MET A 3 16.60 -15.94 -5.81
C MET A 3 15.90 -15.24 -4.66
N LYS A 4 16.06 -15.77 -3.45
CA LYS A 4 15.60 -15.13 -2.21
C LYS A 4 16.73 -15.01 -1.21
N ILE A 5 16.83 -13.86 -0.55
CA ILE A 5 17.64 -13.70 0.66
C ILE A 5 16.71 -13.83 1.86
N PHE A 6 16.95 -14.84 2.69
CA PHE A 6 16.31 -15.00 3.99
C PHE A 6 17.14 -14.27 5.05
N VAL A 7 16.45 -13.57 5.94
CA VAL A 7 17.02 -12.77 7.02
C VAL A 7 16.39 -13.22 8.34
N GLU A 8 17.20 -13.85 9.19
CA GLU A 8 16.82 -14.21 10.54
C GLU A 8 17.32 -13.13 11.51
N LEU A 9 16.42 -12.61 12.36
CA LEU A 9 16.77 -11.62 13.39
C LEU A 9 17.32 -12.32 14.64
N ILE A 10 18.65 -12.36 14.80
CA ILE A 10 19.30 -12.96 15.99
C ILE A 10 19.10 -12.10 17.24
N SER A 11 19.05 -10.78 17.06
CA SER A 11 18.71 -9.82 18.12
C SER A 11 17.53 -8.93 17.72
N ASP A 12 16.93 -8.25 18.69
CA ASP A 12 15.95 -7.20 18.40
C ASP A 12 16.53 -6.18 17.43
N ALA A 13 15.70 -5.60 16.56
CA ALA A 13 16.20 -4.77 15.48
C ALA A 13 15.40 -3.48 15.29
N LEU A 14 16.09 -2.43 14.85
CA LEU A 14 15.49 -1.14 14.52
C LEU A 14 15.77 -0.77 13.06
N PRO A 15 15.05 -1.34 12.08
CA PRO A 15 15.11 -0.90 10.69
C PRO A 15 14.37 0.44 10.51
N GLY A 16 14.92 1.50 11.11
CA GLY A 16 14.26 2.79 11.30
C GLY A 16 13.58 3.33 10.04
N SER A 17 12.28 3.64 10.14
CA SER A 17 11.42 4.14 9.05
C SER A 17 11.76 5.54 8.57
N GLY A 18 12.49 6.31 9.38
CA GLY A 18 12.65 7.75 9.18
C GLY A 18 11.37 8.54 9.53
N ALA A 19 10.36 7.87 10.10
CA ALA A 19 9.14 8.47 10.62
C ALA A 19 9.14 8.46 12.15
N ASP A 20 8.49 9.47 12.74
CA ASP A 20 8.21 9.62 14.15
C ASP A 20 6.69 9.61 14.40
N THR A 21 6.27 8.98 15.49
CA THR A 21 4.89 9.10 15.98
C THR A 21 4.91 10.14 17.10
N LYS A 22 4.52 11.38 16.78
CA LYS A 22 4.56 12.53 17.71
C LYS A 22 4.03 12.16 19.10
N GLY A 23 4.90 12.22 20.10
CA GLY A 23 4.55 12.00 21.51
C GLY A 23 4.52 10.53 21.97
N ILE A 24 4.74 9.55 21.09
CA ILE A 24 4.71 8.12 21.44
C ILE A 24 6.03 7.41 21.10
N VAL A 25 6.55 7.59 19.88
CA VAL A 25 7.78 6.93 19.40
C VAL A 25 8.62 7.91 18.59
N ASP A 26 9.87 8.11 18.98
CA ASP A 26 10.83 9.00 18.30
C ASP A 26 11.50 8.33 17.09
N GLN A 27 11.62 6.99 17.10
CA GLN A 27 12.13 6.20 15.99
C GLN A 27 11.26 4.98 15.76
N ASP A 28 10.52 4.98 14.67
CA ASP A 28 9.62 3.89 14.33
C ASP A 28 10.22 2.94 13.28
N ILE A 29 9.51 1.84 12.98
CA ILE A 29 9.81 0.88 11.91
C ILE A 29 8.74 0.98 10.82
N ALA A 30 8.97 0.32 9.68
CA ALA A 30 8.02 0.36 8.56
C ALA A 30 6.95 -0.72 8.74
N PHE A 31 5.70 -0.30 8.69
CA PHE A 31 4.51 -1.17 8.65
C PHE A 31 3.70 -0.88 7.39
N ASP A 32 2.98 -1.90 6.93
CA ASP A 32 1.96 -1.75 5.90
C ASP A 32 0.63 -1.18 6.47
N GLU A 33 -0.39 -1.16 5.63
CA GLU A 33 -1.74 -0.70 5.97
C GLU A 33 -2.39 -1.53 7.10
N LEU A 34 -2.06 -2.82 7.20
CA LEU A 34 -2.60 -3.79 8.16
C LEU A 34 -1.80 -3.86 9.47
N GLY A 35 -0.62 -3.23 9.52
CA GLY A 35 0.27 -3.25 10.69
C GLY A 35 1.31 -4.37 10.66
N LEU A 36 1.48 -5.06 9.53
CA LEU A 36 2.53 -6.05 9.35
C LEU A 36 3.87 -5.35 9.07
N PRO A 37 4.96 -5.75 9.74
CA PRO A 37 6.25 -5.14 9.51
C PRO A 37 6.83 -5.59 8.16
N TYR A 38 7.54 -4.68 7.50
CA TYR A 38 8.39 -5.02 6.36
C TYR A 38 9.69 -4.21 6.43
N ILE A 39 10.73 -4.70 5.75
CA ILE A 39 12.02 -4.02 5.67
C ILE A 39 12.18 -3.38 4.30
N PRO A 40 12.24 -2.05 4.20
CA PRO A 40 12.45 -1.37 2.93
C PRO A 40 13.73 -1.80 2.22
N ALA A 41 13.60 -2.24 0.96
CA ALA A 41 14.70 -2.84 0.21
C ALA A 41 15.89 -1.90 0.03
N LYS A 42 15.67 -0.58 -0.11
CA LYS A 42 16.76 0.40 -0.25
C LYS A 42 17.71 0.38 0.94
N ARG A 43 17.17 0.20 2.15
CA ARG A 43 17.97 0.15 3.39
C ARG A 43 18.81 -1.11 3.43
N PHE A 44 18.20 -2.24 3.12
CA PHE A 44 18.88 -3.53 3.08
C PHE A 44 19.93 -3.57 1.97
N LYS A 45 19.59 -3.13 0.75
CA LYS A 45 20.53 -2.98 -0.39
C LYS A 45 21.71 -2.07 -0.04
N GLY A 46 21.50 -0.99 0.71
CA GLY A 46 22.58 -0.12 1.17
C GLY A 46 23.54 -0.79 2.16
N ILE A 47 23.03 -1.70 2.99
CA ILE A 47 23.84 -2.50 3.92
C ILE A 47 24.64 -3.54 3.13
N LEU A 48 24.01 -4.29 2.23
CA LEU A 48 24.70 -5.23 1.33
C LEU A 48 25.79 -4.53 0.51
N ARG A 49 25.53 -3.31 0.02
CA ARG A 49 26.54 -2.50 -0.69
C ARG A 49 27.72 -2.11 0.21
N THR A 50 27.49 -1.91 1.51
CA THR A 50 28.57 -1.61 2.45
C THR A 50 29.46 -2.83 2.61
N SER A 51 28.86 -4.00 2.88
CA SER A 51 29.58 -5.28 2.95
C SER A 51 30.34 -5.61 1.66
N ALA A 52 29.73 -5.34 0.49
CA ALA A 52 30.39 -5.55 -0.80
C ALA A 52 31.63 -4.66 -0.97
N ARG A 53 31.60 -3.42 -0.49
CA ARG A 53 32.77 -2.53 -0.50
C ARG A 53 33.89 -3.07 0.37
N ASP A 54 33.56 -3.59 1.55
CA ASP A 54 34.57 -4.17 2.45
C ASP A 54 35.21 -5.42 1.80
N LEU A 55 34.43 -6.25 1.09
CA LEU A 55 34.96 -7.37 0.30
C LEU A 55 35.78 -6.93 -0.93
N THR A 56 35.42 -5.81 -1.54
CA THR A 56 36.18 -5.24 -2.66
C THR A 56 37.54 -4.74 -2.19
N ASP A 57 37.60 -4.11 -1.01
CA ASP A 57 38.86 -3.69 -0.38
C ASP A 57 39.79 -4.89 -0.08
N TRP A 58 39.24 -6.11 -0.03
CA TRP A 58 39.97 -7.37 0.13
C TRP A 58 40.17 -8.15 -1.18
N ASN A 59 39.75 -7.61 -2.33
CA ASN A 59 39.78 -8.28 -3.64
C ASN A 59 39.05 -9.63 -3.69
N GLU A 60 37.92 -9.75 -2.98
CA GLU A 60 37.15 -11.00 -2.86
C GLU A 60 35.93 -11.08 -3.80
N LEU A 61 35.65 -10.03 -4.58
CA LEU A 61 34.52 -9.97 -5.52
C LEU A 61 34.96 -10.08 -6.98
N ASN A 62 34.13 -10.74 -7.78
CA ASN A 62 34.30 -10.87 -9.22
C ASN A 62 33.83 -9.62 -9.98
N TYR A 63 32.77 -8.97 -9.50
CA TYR A 63 32.20 -7.76 -10.10
C TYR A 63 32.49 -6.50 -9.29
N ASP A 64 32.54 -5.35 -9.97
CA ASP A 64 32.59 -4.05 -9.31
C ASP A 64 31.28 -3.79 -8.55
N VAL A 65 31.38 -3.19 -7.37
CA VAL A 65 30.23 -2.81 -6.53
C VAL A 65 29.24 -1.92 -7.28
N ASP A 66 29.72 -1.01 -8.12
CA ASP A 66 28.88 -0.12 -8.91
C ASP A 66 28.13 -0.87 -10.03
N ASP A 67 28.67 -1.98 -10.54
CA ASP A 67 27.97 -2.85 -11.49
C ASP A 67 26.88 -3.65 -10.76
N ILE A 68 27.21 -4.23 -9.60
CA ILE A 68 26.28 -5.01 -8.77
C ILE A 68 25.11 -4.13 -8.29
N PHE A 69 25.41 -2.99 -7.67
CA PHE A 69 24.42 -2.16 -6.96
C PHE A 69 23.93 -0.95 -7.76
N GLY A 70 24.55 -0.65 -8.89
CA GLY A 70 24.26 0.49 -9.73
C GLY A 70 25.05 1.75 -9.38
N LYS A 71 25.37 2.54 -10.40
CA LYS A 71 25.94 3.88 -10.30
C LYS A 71 24.86 4.96 -10.46
N GLU A 72 25.07 6.13 -9.85
CA GLU A 72 24.18 7.27 -10.04
C GLU A 72 24.04 7.64 -11.53
N GLY A 73 22.81 7.86 -11.99
CA GLY A 73 22.51 8.15 -13.40
C GLY A 73 22.56 6.94 -14.34
N SER A 74 22.93 5.75 -13.85
CA SER A 74 22.80 4.49 -14.59
C SER A 74 21.40 3.91 -14.46
N SER A 75 20.84 3.45 -15.57
CA SER A 75 19.61 2.64 -15.60
C SER A 75 19.87 1.15 -15.42
N PHE A 76 21.14 0.74 -15.45
CA PHE A 76 21.56 -0.65 -15.37
C PHE A 76 22.04 -1.01 -13.96
N THR A 77 21.54 -2.13 -13.46
CA THR A 77 21.98 -2.82 -12.24
C THR A 77 21.85 -4.31 -12.47
N ILE A 78 22.82 -5.11 -12.00
CA ILE A 78 22.79 -6.56 -12.17
C ILE A 78 21.53 -7.20 -11.55
N PHE A 79 21.03 -6.66 -10.43
CA PHE A 79 19.83 -7.18 -9.78
C PHE A 79 18.90 -6.10 -9.23
N LYS A 80 17.63 -6.47 -9.14
CA LYS A 80 16.59 -5.75 -8.39
C LYS A 80 16.21 -6.56 -7.16
N ILE A 81 15.88 -5.87 -6.08
CA ILE A 81 15.52 -6.46 -4.79
C ILE A 81 14.19 -5.89 -4.31
N SER A 82 13.26 -6.77 -3.94
CA SER A 82 11.97 -6.37 -3.36
C SER A 82 12.13 -5.92 -1.92
N ASN A 83 11.08 -5.34 -1.33
CA ASN A 83 11.00 -5.22 0.12
C ASN A 83 11.10 -6.58 0.81
N GLY A 84 11.60 -6.56 2.05
CA GLY A 84 11.71 -7.73 2.90
C GLY A 84 10.40 -7.96 3.64
N TYR A 85 9.73 -9.07 3.35
CA TYR A 85 8.46 -9.43 3.96
C TYR A 85 8.64 -10.53 5.00
N ILE A 86 7.86 -10.46 6.08
CA ILE A 86 7.90 -11.49 7.12
C ILE A 86 7.48 -12.85 6.57
N GLU A 87 7.94 -13.93 7.20
CA GLU A 87 7.46 -15.28 6.91
C GLU A 87 5.93 -15.35 6.99
N ASN A 88 5.31 -16.06 6.04
CA ASN A 88 3.85 -16.17 5.90
C ASN A 88 3.10 -14.83 5.67
N TYR A 89 3.78 -13.80 5.16
CA TYR A 89 3.17 -12.48 4.92
C TYR A 89 1.83 -12.52 4.16
N GLN A 90 1.73 -13.28 3.07
CA GLN A 90 0.48 -13.38 2.29
C GLN A 90 -0.67 -13.99 3.09
N LEU A 91 -0.37 -14.98 3.94
CA LEU A 91 -1.36 -15.60 4.82
C LEU A 91 -1.87 -14.58 5.85
N TYR A 92 -0.96 -13.82 6.48
CA TYR A 92 -1.35 -12.74 7.38
C TYR A 92 -2.21 -11.68 6.69
N GLN A 93 -1.84 -11.23 5.48
CA GLN A 93 -2.61 -10.24 4.73
C GLN A 93 -4.03 -10.73 4.44
N ASN A 94 -4.16 -11.94 3.90
CA ASN A 94 -5.46 -12.52 3.55
C ASN A 94 -6.36 -12.65 4.79
N PHE A 95 -5.79 -13.14 5.90
CA PHE A 95 -6.50 -13.28 7.16
C PHE A 95 -6.94 -11.94 7.76
N LEU A 96 -6.04 -10.95 7.83
CA LEU A 96 -6.36 -9.63 8.39
C LEU A 96 -7.39 -8.86 7.54
N ARG A 97 -7.32 -8.98 6.21
CA ARG A 97 -8.34 -8.41 5.30
C ARG A 97 -9.71 -9.04 5.52
N TYR A 98 -9.76 -10.36 5.72
CA TYR A 98 -11.00 -11.04 6.12
C TYR A 98 -11.52 -10.45 7.45
N CYS A 99 -10.68 -10.37 8.49
CA CYS A 99 -11.09 -9.82 9.79
C CYS A 99 -11.59 -8.38 9.72
N GLN A 100 -11.00 -7.51 8.90
CA GLN A 100 -11.41 -6.11 8.75
C GLN A 100 -12.86 -5.94 8.27
N ARG A 101 -13.42 -6.94 7.57
CA ARG A 101 -14.80 -6.91 7.07
C ARG A 101 -15.83 -7.34 8.09
N HIS A 102 -15.40 -7.98 9.18
CA HIS A 102 -16.26 -8.39 10.27
C HIS A 102 -16.05 -7.42 11.45
N PRO A 103 -17.02 -6.53 11.77
CA PRO A 103 -16.83 -5.46 12.75
C PRO A 103 -16.34 -5.93 14.14
N GLN A 104 -16.76 -7.13 14.54
CA GLN A 104 -16.34 -7.78 15.77
C GLN A 104 -14.86 -8.20 15.72
N LEU A 105 -14.43 -8.84 14.63
CA LEU A 105 -13.04 -9.26 14.43
C LEU A 105 -12.10 -8.08 14.20
N SER A 106 -12.54 -7.05 13.48
CA SER A 106 -11.73 -5.86 13.20
C SER A 106 -11.34 -5.09 14.47
N THR A 107 -12.18 -5.19 15.52
CA THR A 107 -11.89 -4.62 16.85
C THR A 107 -10.82 -5.44 17.58
N VAL A 108 -10.91 -6.77 17.51
CA VAL A 108 -9.96 -7.70 18.17
C VAL A 108 -8.60 -7.69 17.48
N LEU A 109 -8.58 -7.71 16.15
CA LEU A 109 -7.39 -7.73 15.31
C LEU A 109 -7.07 -6.36 14.71
N ALA A 110 -7.25 -5.31 15.52
CA ALA A 110 -6.95 -3.95 15.12
C ALA A 110 -5.44 -3.78 14.81
N LYS A 111 -5.11 -2.86 13.89
CA LYS A 111 -3.74 -2.58 13.42
C LYS A 111 -2.68 -2.51 14.54
N HIS A 112 -2.97 -1.79 15.62
CA HIS A 112 -2.03 -1.63 16.74
C HIS A 112 -1.71 -2.95 17.46
N MET A 113 -2.60 -3.94 17.43
CA MET A 113 -2.36 -5.28 17.97
C MET A 113 -1.40 -6.06 17.08
N VAL A 114 -1.55 -5.94 15.76
CA VAL A 114 -0.63 -6.52 14.78
C VAL A 114 0.77 -5.96 14.98
N GLU A 115 0.89 -4.63 15.08
CA GLU A 115 2.17 -3.97 15.33
C GLU A 115 2.82 -4.46 16.64
N ARG A 116 2.05 -4.61 17.71
CA ARG A 116 2.53 -5.05 19.04
C ARG A 116 2.96 -6.51 19.09
N PHE A 117 2.41 -7.37 18.23
CA PHE A 117 2.84 -8.76 18.13
C PHE A 117 4.29 -8.83 17.65
N PHE A 118 4.60 -8.13 16.55
CA PHE A 118 5.94 -8.18 15.96
C PHE A 118 6.96 -7.21 16.58
N SER A 119 6.49 -6.22 17.35
CA SER A 119 7.37 -5.15 17.85
C SER A 119 7.00 -4.70 19.26
N TYR A 120 7.92 -3.98 19.90
CA TYR A 120 7.66 -3.32 21.18
C TYR A 120 8.46 -2.03 21.32
N ASN A 121 8.03 -1.16 22.24
CA ASN A 121 8.69 0.11 22.51
C ASN A 121 9.83 -0.08 23.52
N ARG A 122 11.03 0.37 23.16
CA ARG A 122 12.21 0.41 24.02
C ARG A 122 12.57 1.87 24.31
N THR A 123 12.62 2.22 25.58
CA THR A 123 12.97 3.58 26.02
C THR A 123 14.43 3.62 26.47
N GLN A 124 15.17 4.64 26.02
CA GLN A 124 16.58 4.88 26.36
C GLN A 124 16.80 6.34 26.76
N THR A 125 17.68 6.58 27.73
CA THR A 125 18.15 7.93 28.07
C THR A 125 19.54 8.18 27.48
N SER A 126 19.80 9.43 27.08
CA SER A 126 21.16 9.80 26.66
C SER A 126 22.01 10.08 27.90
N LEU A 127 23.17 9.42 28.02
CA LEU A 127 24.15 9.69 29.06
C LEU A 127 24.88 11.02 28.80
N ASN A 128 24.95 11.87 29.83
CA ASN A 128 25.88 12.98 29.88
C ASN A 128 27.29 12.40 30.05
N ARG A 129 28.09 12.40 28.98
CA ARG A 129 29.43 11.79 28.98
C ARG A 129 30.40 12.42 29.99
N THR A 130 30.17 13.66 30.39
CA THR A 130 31.01 14.37 31.36
C THR A 130 30.64 14.07 32.80
N LYS A 131 29.33 13.92 33.08
CA LYS A 131 28.81 13.69 34.44
C LYS A 131 28.42 12.23 34.72
N LEU A 132 28.46 11.36 33.70
CA LEU A 132 28.00 9.96 33.71
C LEU A 132 26.56 9.75 34.23
N VAL A 133 25.75 10.82 34.25
CA VAL A 133 24.31 10.78 34.61
C VAL A 133 23.43 10.94 33.38
N SER A 134 22.16 10.54 33.48
CA SER A 134 21.16 10.79 32.44
C SER A 134 21.05 12.28 32.14
N LYS A 135 21.07 12.67 30.86
CA LYS A 135 20.84 14.05 30.43
C LYS A 135 19.34 14.38 30.60
N GLU A 136 19.03 15.50 31.24
CA GLU A 136 17.64 15.95 31.39
C GLU A 136 16.94 16.08 30.04
N LYS A 137 15.66 15.67 29.98
CA LYS A 137 14.81 15.67 28.77
C LYS A 137 15.36 14.86 27.58
N SER A 138 16.15 13.82 27.83
CA SER A 138 16.77 12.99 26.78
C SER A 138 16.14 11.62 26.55
N LEU A 139 14.98 11.36 27.17
CA LEU A 139 14.25 10.12 27.00
C LEU A 139 13.86 9.98 25.53
N ARG A 140 14.36 8.92 24.87
CA ARG A 140 13.98 8.57 23.51
C ARG A 140 13.33 7.20 23.49
N THR A 141 12.15 7.10 22.89
CA THR A 141 11.44 5.85 22.71
C THR A 141 11.60 5.39 21.27
N SER A 142 12.07 4.17 21.08
CA SER A 142 12.23 3.56 19.76
C SER A 142 11.43 2.26 19.70
N ARG A 143 10.69 2.05 18.61
CA ARG A 143 9.96 0.80 18.40
C ARG A 143 10.87 -0.20 17.73
N VAL A 144 11.15 -1.31 18.39
CA VAL A 144 12.06 -2.35 17.88
C VAL A 144 11.27 -3.59 17.47
N LEU A 145 11.68 -4.21 16.36
CA LEU A 145 11.29 -5.57 16.00
C LEU A 145 11.85 -6.54 17.04
N ARG A 146 11.06 -7.56 17.37
CA ARG A 146 11.51 -8.68 18.20
C ARG A 146 12.57 -9.49 17.44
N LYS A 147 13.50 -10.07 18.18
CA LYS A 147 14.33 -11.17 17.68
C LYS A 147 13.48 -12.38 17.26
N ASP A 148 14.11 -13.32 16.57
CA ASP A 148 13.55 -14.58 16.06
C ASP A 148 12.50 -14.39 14.94
N LEU A 149 12.41 -13.19 14.37
CA LEU A 149 11.59 -12.93 13.17
C LEU A 149 12.38 -13.25 11.91
N ASN A 150 11.71 -13.86 10.94
CA ASN A 150 12.28 -14.18 9.63
C ASN A 150 11.68 -13.29 8.55
N PHE A 151 12.54 -12.70 7.72
CA PHE A 151 12.15 -11.93 6.54
C PHE A 151 12.73 -12.58 5.28
N HIS A 152 12.07 -12.37 4.14
CA HIS A 152 12.61 -12.75 2.84
C HIS A 152 12.54 -11.59 1.85
N PHE A 153 13.59 -11.48 1.02
CA PHE A 153 13.70 -10.49 -0.05
C PHE A 153 13.81 -11.23 -1.38
N ASP A 154 12.92 -10.94 -2.32
CA ASP A 154 12.98 -11.48 -3.68
C ASP A 154 14.04 -10.73 -4.49
N LEU A 155 14.85 -11.49 -5.21
CA LEU A 155 15.86 -10.98 -6.13
C LEU A 155 15.49 -11.35 -7.56
N ASN A 156 15.47 -10.33 -8.42
CA ASN A 156 15.38 -10.51 -9.86
C ASN A 156 16.75 -10.20 -10.47
N ILE A 157 17.43 -11.24 -10.95
CA ILE A 157 18.78 -11.18 -11.51
C ILE A 157 18.70 -11.02 -13.03
N ILE A 158 19.37 -10.00 -13.54
CA ILE A 158 19.36 -9.59 -14.95
C ILE A 158 20.73 -9.92 -15.58
N ILE A 159 21.05 -11.21 -15.62
CA ILE A 159 22.23 -11.76 -16.32
C ILE A 159 21.72 -12.84 -17.28
N ASN A 160 22.16 -12.79 -18.54
CA ASN A 160 21.78 -13.78 -19.55
C ASN A 160 22.77 -14.95 -19.60
N ASP A 161 24.07 -14.68 -19.50
CA ASP A 161 25.13 -15.68 -19.56
C ASP A 161 25.21 -16.54 -18.29
N GLU A 162 25.33 -17.87 -18.44
CA GLU A 162 25.35 -18.83 -17.32
C GLU A 162 26.63 -18.73 -16.46
N TRP A 163 27.76 -18.43 -17.09
CA TRP A 163 29.04 -18.30 -16.38
C TRP A 163 29.05 -17.04 -15.51
N ASP A 164 28.55 -15.93 -16.04
CA ASP A 164 28.37 -14.68 -15.30
C ASP A 164 27.37 -14.83 -14.14
N LYS A 165 26.30 -15.62 -14.33
CA LYS A 165 25.35 -15.94 -13.24
C LYS A 165 26.04 -16.64 -12.07
N LEU A 166 26.91 -17.61 -12.36
CA LEU A 166 27.59 -18.37 -11.32
C LEU A 166 28.56 -17.49 -10.51
N LYS A 167 29.34 -16.64 -11.19
CA LYS A 167 30.23 -15.66 -10.53
C LYS A 167 29.45 -14.67 -9.67
N PHE A 168 28.34 -14.15 -10.20
CA PHE A 168 27.51 -13.22 -9.46
C PHE A 168 26.87 -13.86 -8.23
N LYS A 169 26.45 -15.12 -8.33
CA LYS A 169 25.95 -15.90 -7.19
C LYS A 169 27.02 -16.02 -6.10
N GLU A 170 28.25 -16.34 -6.46
CA GLU A 170 29.37 -16.42 -5.52
C GLU A 170 29.60 -15.09 -4.77
N ASP A 171 29.64 -13.97 -5.51
CA ASP A 171 29.78 -12.64 -4.93
C ASP A 171 28.65 -12.36 -3.93
N LEU A 172 27.41 -12.67 -4.31
CA LEU A 172 26.25 -12.44 -3.45
C LEU A 172 26.27 -13.30 -2.19
N GLU A 173 26.69 -14.56 -2.29
CA GLU A 173 26.88 -15.44 -1.12
C GLU A 173 27.94 -14.89 -0.16
N LYS A 174 29.08 -14.39 -0.68
CA LYS A 174 30.13 -13.75 0.14
C LYS A 174 29.57 -12.50 0.84
N ILE A 175 28.85 -11.65 0.11
CA ILE A 175 28.21 -10.45 0.65
C ILE A 175 27.21 -10.81 1.76
N CYS A 176 26.39 -11.84 1.56
CA CYS A 176 25.45 -12.32 2.57
C CYS A 176 26.18 -12.83 3.82
N LYS A 177 27.23 -13.66 3.65
CA LYS A 177 28.00 -14.25 4.76
C LYS A 177 28.61 -13.21 5.70
N ILE A 178 29.18 -12.13 5.16
CA ILE A 178 29.85 -11.10 5.96
C ILE A 178 28.87 -10.08 6.59
N THR A 179 27.67 -9.96 6.04
CA THR A 179 26.66 -9.01 6.56
C THR A 179 26.04 -9.55 7.84
N LYS A 180 26.55 -9.13 9.01
CA LYS A 180 26.08 -9.58 10.33
C LYS A 180 25.17 -8.61 11.07
N ASN A 181 25.09 -7.34 10.64
CA ASN A 181 24.29 -6.34 11.35
C ASN A 181 23.49 -5.42 10.41
N PHE A 182 22.25 -5.13 10.77
CA PHE A 182 21.36 -4.20 10.07
C PHE A 182 20.64 -3.21 11.00
N GLY A 183 20.04 -2.17 10.43
CA GLY A 183 19.28 -1.17 11.20
C GLY A 183 20.13 -0.13 11.94
N THR A 184 19.50 0.60 12.86
CA THR A 184 20.15 1.62 13.70
C THR A 184 20.53 1.04 15.06
N SER A 185 21.41 1.75 15.80
CA SER A 185 21.88 1.34 17.13
C SER A 185 22.61 -0.03 17.17
N ARG A 186 23.25 -0.41 16.05
CA ARG A 186 24.04 -1.65 15.88
C ARG A 186 25.10 -1.85 16.96
N THR A 187 25.80 -0.78 17.32
CA THR A 187 26.83 -0.78 18.39
C THR A 187 26.24 -0.79 19.80
N ARG A 188 24.92 -0.91 19.96
CA ARG A 188 24.20 -0.94 21.25
C ARG A 188 23.38 -2.23 21.41
N GLY A 189 23.79 -3.30 20.74
CA GLY A 189 23.17 -4.63 20.84
C GLY A 189 21.82 -4.73 20.14
N LEU A 190 21.64 -4.07 19.00
CA LEU A 190 20.47 -4.20 18.14
C LEU A 190 20.88 -4.60 16.72
N GLY A 191 20.01 -5.34 16.04
CA GLY A 191 20.10 -5.65 14.62
C GLY A 191 21.17 -6.65 14.23
N GLU A 192 21.54 -7.60 15.08
CA GLU A 192 22.28 -8.79 14.66
C GLU A 192 21.40 -9.70 13.80
N ILE A 193 21.93 -10.18 12.68
CA ILE A 193 21.22 -10.99 11.68
C ILE A 193 22.06 -12.12 11.14
N ASN A 194 21.35 -13.16 10.68
CA ASN A 194 21.90 -14.21 9.84
C ASN A 194 21.23 -14.15 8.45
N LEU A 195 22.02 -14.34 7.39
CA LEU A 195 21.58 -14.26 6.00
C LEU A 195 21.81 -15.58 5.28
N GLU A 196 20.78 -16.04 4.56
CA GLU A 196 20.85 -17.23 3.72
C GLU A 196 20.32 -16.92 2.32
N LEU A 197 21.07 -17.31 1.28
CA LEU A 197 20.66 -17.17 -0.11
C LEU A 197 20.09 -18.50 -0.61
N LYS A 198 18.88 -18.50 -1.17
CA LYS A 198 18.26 -19.69 -1.78
C LYS A 198 17.82 -19.38 -3.20
N GLU A 199 17.93 -20.38 -4.07
CA GLU A 199 17.34 -20.35 -5.41
C GLU A 199 15.85 -20.66 -5.32
N GLU A 200 15.05 -19.97 -6.12
CA GLU A 200 13.64 -20.28 -6.25
C GLU A 200 13.46 -21.26 -7.41
N SER A 201 12.89 -22.43 -7.15
CA SER A 201 12.51 -23.37 -8.21
C SER A 201 11.37 -22.76 -9.02
N GLU A 202 11.61 -22.50 -10.31
CA GLU A 202 10.61 -21.97 -11.22
C GLU A 202 9.50 -23.01 -11.46
N HIS A 203 8.43 -22.93 -10.67
CA HIS A 203 7.14 -23.51 -11.02
C HIS A 203 6.17 -22.38 -11.36
N LYS A 204 6.16 -21.97 -12.63
CA LYS A 204 5.00 -21.32 -13.22
C LYS A 204 4.47 -22.22 -14.31
N ASN A 205 3.31 -22.81 -14.07
CA ASN A 205 2.49 -23.37 -15.14
C ASN A 205 2.22 -22.24 -16.12
N GLN A 206 2.82 -22.30 -17.30
CA GLN A 206 2.41 -21.47 -18.42
C GLN A 206 1.03 -21.95 -18.84
N GLU A 207 -0.02 -21.35 -18.28
CA GLU A 207 -1.33 -21.44 -18.90
C GLU A 207 -1.22 -20.82 -20.29
N SER A 208 -1.33 -21.64 -21.33
CA SER A 208 -1.41 -21.17 -22.70
C SER A 208 -2.66 -20.31 -22.86
N LEU A 209 -2.48 -19.06 -23.28
CA LEU A 209 -3.57 -18.17 -23.62
C LEU A 209 -4.25 -18.68 -24.89
N SER A 210 -5.51 -19.10 -24.81
CA SER A 210 -6.35 -19.33 -25.98
C SER A 210 -7.21 -18.09 -26.24
N PHE A 211 -7.04 -17.50 -27.41
CA PHE A 211 -7.86 -16.38 -27.89
C PHE A 211 -8.70 -16.82 -29.08
N LYS A 212 -9.69 -16.01 -29.46
CA LYS A 212 -10.36 -16.14 -30.76
C LYS A 212 -9.32 -16.02 -31.89
N SER A 213 -9.63 -16.57 -33.07
CA SER A 213 -8.82 -16.35 -34.26
C SER A 213 -8.96 -14.92 -34.76
N PHE A 214 -7.84 -14.27 -35.05
CA PHE A 214 -7.73 -12.93 -35.63
C PHE A 214 -6.81 -12.99 -36.85
N ASP A 215 -7.09 -12.16 -37.85
CA ASP A 215 -6.21 -11.92 -38.98
C ASP A 215 -5.20 -10.81 -38.65
N ASP A 216 -4.01 -10.84 -39.25
CA ASP A 216 -2.90 -9.91 -38.94
C ASP A 216 -3.29 -8.42 -39.04
N ASN A 217 -4.25 -8.08 -39.92
CA ASN A 217 -4.72 -6.72 -40.13
C ASN A 217 -5.88 -6.29 -39.22
N ASP A 218 -6.45 -7.20 -38.44
CA ASP A 218 -7.56 -6.89 -37.54
C ASP A 218 -7.10 -5.91 -36.48
N LEU A 219 -7.90 -4.87 -36.23
CA LEU A 219 -7.66 -3.96 -35.13
C LEU A 219 -8.17 -4.63 -33.85
N CYS A 220 -7.29 -4.76 -32.85
CA CYS A 220 -7.58 -5.46 -31.60
C CYS A 220 -7.38 -4.57 -30.38
N THR A 221 -8.06 -4.93 -29.30
CA THR A 221 -7.86 -4.40 -27.95
C THR A 221 -7.38 -5.53 -27.05
N LEU A 222 -6.18 -5.38 -26.50
CA LEU A 222 -5.67 -6.22 -25.42
C LEU A 222 -5.98 -5.54 -24.08
N ASN A 223 -6.91 -6.10 -23.31
CA ASN A 223 -7.30 -5.61 -22.00
C ASN A 223 -6.34 -6.14 -20.92
N LEU A 224 -5.85 -5.24 -20.07
CA LEU A 224 -4.82 -5.52 -19.07
C LEU A 224 -5.22 -4.99 -17.69
N THR A 225 -4.95 -5.78 -16.66
CA THR A 225 -5.02 -5.36 -15.26
C THR A 225 -3.62 -5.32 -14.66
N LEU A 226 -3.25 -4.20 -14.04
CA LEU A 226 -2.01 -4.01 -13.30
C LEU A 226 -2.31 -3.93 -11.80
N LEU A 227 -1.69 -4.80 -11.01
CA LEU A 227 -1.66 -4.71 -9.55
C LEU A 227 -0.28 -4.19 -9.14
N ASN A 228 -0.21 -3.13 -8.33
CA ASN A 228 1.07 -2.73 -7.75
C ASN A 228 1.35 -3.47 -6.44
N ASN A 229 2.43 -4.25 -6.40
CA ASN A 229 2.82 -5.02 -5.22
C ASN A 229 3.68 -4.19 -4.26
N GLU A 230 4.36 -3.17 -4.79
CA GLU A 230 5.17 -2.24 -4.02
C GLU A 230 4.69 -0.80 -4.22
N HIS A 231 5.26 0.11 -3.43
CA HIS A 231 5.08 1.54 -3.62
C HIS A 231 5.46 1.95 -5.04
N LEU A 232 4.67 2.83 -5.66
CA LEU A 232 4.99 3.39 -6.97
C LEU A 232 5.35 4.87 -6.86
N LEU A 233 6.38 5.25 -7.59
CA LEU A 233 6.74 6.65 -7.85
C LEU A 233 6.65 6.88 -9.36
N VAL A 234 5.42 7.08 -9.84
CA VAL A 234 5.11 7.35 -11.25
C VAL A 234 4.74 8.81 -11.41
N SER A 235 5.55 9.60 -12.12
CA SER A 235 5.23 11.01 -12.36
C SER A 235 5.97 11.52 -13.58
N ASN A 236 5.18 11.97 -14.56
CA ASN A 236 5.68 12.65 -15.76
C ASN A 236 5.50 14.18 -15.70
N LEU A 237 5.06 14.69 -14.54
CA LEU A 237 4.79 16.12 -14.34
C LEU A 237 6.07 16.90 -14.04
N LEU A 238 6.18 18.07 -14.66
CA LEU A 238 7.26 19.01 -14.40
C LEU A 238 7.20 19.53 -12.97
N GLY A 239 8.30 19.37 -12.23
CA GLY A 239 8.37 19.73 -10.80
C GLY A 239 7.71 18.71 -9.86
N GLY A 240 6.99 17.71 -10.37
CA GLY A 240 6.33 16.66 -9.60
C GLY A 240 7.23 15.47 -9.26
N ASN A 241 8.56 15.62 -9.26
CA ASN A 241 9.49 14.50 -9.15
C ASN A 241 9.46 13.77 -7.80
N GLN A 242 8.83 14.38 -6.79
CA GLN A 242 8.71 13.84 -5.45
C GLN A 242 7.31 13.31 -5.12
N SER A 243 6.34 13.40 -6.04
CA SER A 243 4.98 12.89 -5.82
C SER A 243 4.55 11.99 -6.95
N SER A 244 4.00 10.83 -6.62
CA SER A 244 3.38 9.93 -7.58
C SER A 244 2.03 10.49 -8.04
N GLU A 245 1.72 10.25 -9.31
CA GLU A 245 0.38 10.31 -9.86
C GLU A 245 -0.44 9.13 -9.31
N LEU A 246 -1.77 9.29 -9.31
CA LEU A 246 -2.74 8.31 -8.79
C LEU A 246 -3.23 7.33 -9.87
N PHE A 247 -2.62 7.35 -11.05
CA PHE A 247 -2.89 6.45 -12.17
C PHE A 247 -1.56 6.18 -12.88
N ILE A 248 -1.51 5.15 -13.70
CA ILE A 248 -0.28 4.79 -14.41
C ILE A 248 -0.40 5.21 -15.87
N ARG A 249 0.45 6.13 -16.33
CA ARG A 249 0.45 6.55 -17.74
C ARG A 249 0.86 5.41 -18.66
N GLY A 250 0.27 5.35 -19.86
CA GLY A 250 0.58 4.35 -20.88
C GLY A 250 2.09 4.28 -21.22
N SER A 251 2.79 5.42 -21.15
CA SER A 251 4.24 5.49 -21.33
C SER A 251 5.06 4.57 -20.41
N TYR A 252 4.60 4.30 -19.18
CA TYR A 252 5.30 3.42 -18.25
C TYR A 252 5.19 1.95 -18.67
N ILE A 253 4.00 1.55 -19.13
CA ILE A 253 3.75 0.20 -19.64
C ILE A 253 4.49 -0.02 -20.96
N LEU A 254 4.40 0.96 -21.88
CA LEU A 254 5.17 1.00 -23.12
C LEU A 254 6.67 0.78 -22.83
N GLY A 255 7.27 1.60 -21.96
CA GLY A 255 8.70 1.51 -21.66
C GLY A 255 9.11 0.19 -21.02
N SER A 256 8.27 -0.36 -20.12
CA SER A 256 8.51 -1.66 -19.50
C SER A 256 8.46 -2.81 -20.51
N LEU A 257 7.42 -2.84 -21.36
CA LEU A 257 7.25 -3.87 -22.38
C LEU A 257 8.29 -3.75 -23.50
N ALA A 258 8.65 -2.54 -23.92
CA ALA A 258 9.76 -2.31 -24.85
C ALA A 258 11.07 -2.89 -24.31
N SER A 259 11.38 -2.62 -23.04
CA SER A 259 12.57 -3.16 -22.38
C SER A 259 12.56 -4.69 -22.29
N ASN A 260 11.38 -5.29 -22.08
CA ASN A 260 11.23 -6.74 -22.07
C ASN A 260 11.40 -7.34 -23.47
N TYR A 261 10.78 -6.73 -24.48
CA TYR A 261 10.86 -7.15 -25.89
C TYR A 261 12.31 -7.16 -26.37
N ILE A 262 13.07 -6.08 -26.08
CA ILE A 262 14.49 -5.98 -26.41
C ILE A 262 15.29 -7.15 -25.82
N ARG A 263 15.06 -7.48 -24.53
CA ARG A 263 15.77 -8.59 -23.86
C ARG A 263 15.39 -9.95 -24.45
N GLN A 264 14.09 -10.22 -24.61
CA GLN A 264 13.58 -11.50 -25.10
C GLN A 264 13.98 -11.78 -26.55
N LYS A 265 14.06 -10.74 -27.39
CA LYS A 265 14.48 -10.86 -28.80
C LYS A 265 15.97 -10.58 -29.02
N GLY A 266 16.75 -10.29 -27.97
CA GLY A 266 18.19 -10.06 -28.07
C GLY A 266 18.60 -8.86 -28.95
N LEU A 267 17.80 -7.79 -28.97
CA LEU A 267 18.02 -6.65 -29.89
C LEU A 267 19.12 -5.70 -29.37
N GLU A 268 20.21 -5.53 -30.12
CA GLU A 268 21.25 -4.54 -29.77
C GLU A 268 20.82 -3.10 -30.09
N LYS A 269 20.36 -2.86 -31.33
CA LYS A 269 19.87 -1.56 -31.80
C LYS A 269 18.37 -1.62 -32.06
N ALA A 270 17.58 -1.68 -30.99
CA ALA A 270 16.12 -1.87 -31.07
C ALA A 270 15.40 -0.95 -32.08
N HIS A 271 15.84 0.31 -32.22
CA HIS A 271 15.22 1.27 -33.14
C HIS A 271 15.38 0.93 -34.64
N THR A 272 16.30 0.03 -35.03
CA THR A 272 16.45 -0.41 -36.42
C THR A 272 15.55 -1.59 -36.77
N ASP A 273 15.00 -2.28 -35.78
CA ASP A 273 14.04 -3.37 -35.99
C ASP A 273 12.66 -2.79 -36.38
N PRO A 274 12.10 -3.13 -37.56
CA PRO A 274 10.85 -2.56 -38.04
C PRO A 274 9.67 -2.85 -37.10
N THR A 275 9.58 -4.06 -36.58
CA THR A 275 8.51 -4.51 -35.68
C THR A 275 8.56 -3.75 -34.35
N PHE A 276 9.73 -3.64 -33.74
CA PHE A 276 9.96 -2.85 -32.53
C PHE A 276 9.61 -1.38 -32.74
N ARG A 277 10.07 -0.79 -33.86
CA ARG A 277 9.74 0.59 -34.21
C ARG A 277 8.23 0.78 -34.34
N ASP A 278 7.54 -0.15 -34.99
CA ASP A 278 6.10 -0.05 -35.21
C ASP A 278 5.30 -0.19 -33.92
N ILE A 279 5.70 -1.12 -33.05
CA ILE A 279 5.04 -1.33 -31.76
C ILE A 279 5.32 -0.15 -30.81
N PHE A 280 6.57 0.28 -30.65
CA PHE A 280 6.96 1.14 -29.53
C PHE A 280 7.27 2.59 -29.90
N LEU A 281 7.54 2.92 -31.18
CA LEU A 281 8.06 4.23 -31.58
C LEU A 281 7.19 4.99 -32.60
N SER A 282 6.52 4.29 -33.52
CA SER A 282 5.81 4.93 -34.65
C SER A 282 4.41 5.41 -34.32
N GLY A 283 3.83 4.92 -33.22
CA GLY A 283 2.46 5.23 -32.81
C GLY A 283 1.38 4.40 -33.47
N LYS A 284 1.75 3.32 -34.19
CA LYS A 284 0.79 2.32 -34.70
C LYS A 284 0.11 1.49 -33.60
N VAL A 285 0.75 1.39 -32.45
CA VAL A 285 0.19 0.77 -31.24
C VAL A 285 0.01 1.84 -30.17
N ILE A 286 -1.14 1.82 -29.52
CA ILE A 286 -1.53 2.77 -28.48
C ILE A 286 -1.55 2.07 -27.12
N PHE A 287 -0.78 2.61 -26.18
CA PHE A 287 -0.81 2.18 -24.79
C PHE A 287 -1.64 3.19 -24.00
N THR A 288 -2.84 2.80 -23.56
CA THR A 288 -3.73 3.70 -22.82
C THR A 288 -3.24 3.92 -21.38
N ASN A 289 -3.74 4.95 -20.71
CA ASN A 289 -3.54 5.09 -19.28
C ASN A 289 -4.23 3.95 -18.53
N PHE A 290 -3.55 3.47 -17.51
CA PHE A 290 -4.03 2.48 -16.56
C PHE A 290 -4.69 3.22 -15.41
N ASN A 291 -6.02 3.26 -15.45
CA ASN A 291 -6.86 3.99 -14.52
C ASN A 291 -7.24 3.11 -13.32
N PRO A 292 -7.40 3.68 -12.11
CA PRO A 292 -7.78 2.92 -10.93
C PRO A 292 -9.04 2.09 -11.15
N CYS A 293 -9.10 0.87 -10.64
CA CYS A 293 -10.26 0.00 -10.81
C CYS A 293 -10.60 -0.79 -9.55
N SER A 294 -11.86 -1.20 -9.43
CA SER A 294 -12.33 -2.14 -8.41
C SER A 294 -13.15 -3.23 -9.09
N THR A 295 -12.66 -4.48 -9.03
CA THR A 295 -13.28 -5.74 -9.50
C THR A 295 -13.72 -5.74 -10.97
N ARG A 296 -14.72 -4.92 -11.33
CA ARG A 296 -15.20 -4.71 -12.71
C ARG A 296 -15.29 -3.24 -13.14
N LYS A 297 -15.35 -2.28 -12.21
CA LYS A 297 -15.50 -0.86 -12.55
C LYS A 297 -14.14 -0.18 -12.68
N VAL A 298 -13.99 0.62 -13.73
CA VAL A 298 -12.84 1.51 -13.95
C VAL A 298 -13.26 2.92 -13.54
N PHE A 299 -12.38 3.62 -12.84
CA PHE A 299 -12.63 4.98 -12.36
C PHE A 299 -11.77 5.96 -13.15
N TYR A 300 -12.40 6.95 -13.77
CA TYR A 300 -11.74 7.98 -14.58
C TYR A 300 -11.67 9.30 -13.81
N PRO A 301 -10.78 10.24 -14.17
CA PRO A 301 -10.71 11.54 -13.53
C PRO A 301 -12.08 12.23 -13.48
N VAL A 302 -12.47 12.72 -12.30
CA VAL A 302 -13.80 13.33 -12.13
C VAL A 302 -13.97 14.52 -13.09
N PRO A 303 -15.06 14.55 -13.89
CA PRO A 303 -15.39 15.68 -14.75
C PRO A 303 -15.39 17.00 -13.97
N SER A 304 -14.76 18.04 -14.50
CA SER A 304 -14.69 19.36 -13.86
C SER A 304 -16.02 20.09 -13.80
N SER A 305 -17.02 19.63 -14.56
CA SER A 305 -18.40 20.13 -14.42
C SER A 305 -19.06 19.60 -13.15
N ILE A 306 -18.56 18.53 -12.53
CA ILE A 306 -19.17 17.94 -11.34
C ILE A 306 -18.61 18.60 -10.07
N VAL A 307 -19.52 19.13 -9.27
CA VAL A 307 -19.24 19.79 -8.00
C VAL A 307 -20.04 19.17 -6.87
N LYS A 308 -19.57 19.37 -5.65
CA LYS A 308 -20.22 18.89 -4.42
C LYS A 308 -20.62 20.07 -3.55
N GLU A 309 -21.78 20.00 -2.92
CA GLU A 309 -22.18 20.99 -1.91
C GLU A 309 -21.27 20.91 -0.68
N LYS A 310 -20.79 22.04 -0.17
CA LYS A 310 -19.91 22.04 1.00
C LYS A 310 -20.61 21.43 2.21
N ASN A 311 -19.90 20.56 2.92
CA ASN A 311 -20.36 19.84 4.12
C ASN A 311 -21.55 18.89 3.88
N LYS A 312 -21.95 18.61 2.63
CA LYS A 312 -23.01 17.66 2.32
C LYS A 312 -22.57 16.67 1.24
N GLU A 313 -23.12 15.47 1.27
CA GLU A 313 -22.84 14.42 0.29
C GLU A 313 -23.75 14.50 -0.94
N LYS A 314 -23.98 15.73 -1.42
CA LYS A 314 -24.84 16.04 -2.57
C LYS A 314 -23.99 16.59 -3.72
N TYR A 315 -24.20 16.02 -4.91
CA TYR A 315 -23.43 16.31 -6.11
C TYR A 315 -24.31 16.98 -7.15
N TYR A 316 -23.69 17.83 -7.96
CA TYR A 316 -24.32 18.59 -9.04
C TYR A 316 -23.44 18.54 -10.27
N ASP A 317 -24.04 18.51 -11.46
CA ASP A 317 -23.33 18.57 -12.73
C ASP A 317 -23.63 19.88 -13.47
N LEU A 318 -22.65 20.76 -13.56
CA LEU A 318 -22.75 22.03 -14.28
C LEU A 318 -22.91 21.86 -15.80
N ALA A 319 -22.76 20.65 -16.33
CA ALA A 319 -23.15 20.35 -17.71
C ALA A 319 -24.67 20.17 -17.88
N TYR A 320 -25.43 20.03 -16.79
CA TYR A 320 -26.87 19.85 -16.77
C TYR A 320 -27.58 21.13 -16.31
N GLU A 321 -28.34 21.78 -17.20
CA GLU A 321 -28.95 23.10 -16.93
C GLU A 321 -29.81 23.15 -15.64
N PRO A 322 -30.64 22.15 -15.33
CA PRO A 322 -31.43 22.16 -14.10
C PRO A 322 -30.60 22.17 -12.80
N ASP A 323 -29.38 21.61 -12.82
CA ASP A 323 -28.50 21.67 -11.65
C ASP A 323 -27.91 23.08 -11.47
N ILE A 324 -27.63 23.81 -12.56
CA ILE A 324 -27.16 25.21 -12.50
C ILE A 324 -28.20 26.10 -11.82
N GLU A 325 -29.46 25.93 -12.19
CA GLU A 325 -30.57 26.71 -11.61
C GLU A 325 -30.74 26.42 -10.12
N GLU A 326 -30.53 25.18 -9.68
CA GLU A 326 -30.64 24.79 -8.26
C GLU A 326 -29.49 25.35 -7.39
N ILE A 327 -28.28 25.46 -7.94
CA ILE A 327 -27.10 25.85 -7.13
C ILE A 327 -26.86 27.36 -7.01
N LYS A 328 -27.70 28.23 -7.57
CA LYS A 328 -27.50 29.69 -7.58
C LYS A 328 -27.18 30.28 -6.20
N GLU A 329 -27.73 29.67 -5.14
CA GLU A 329 -27.52 30.08 -3.74
C GLU A 329 -26.74 29.05 -2.90
N ILE A 330 -26.19 28.00 -3.53
CA ILE A 330 -25.50 26.89 -2.85
C ILE A 330 -23.99 27.02 -3.02
N GLN A 331 -23.26 26.98 -1.91
CA GLN A 331 -21.80 26.97 -1.96
C GLN A 331 -21.27 25.57 -2.28
N THR A 332 -20.53 25.46 -3.38
CA THR A 332 -19.97 24.18 -3.86
C THR A 332 -18.44 24.13 -3.78
N GLU A 333 -17.89 22.92 -3.89
CA GLU A 333 -16.47 22.62 -3.99
C GLU A 333 -16.19 21.59 -5.10
N ILE A 334 -14.97 21.61 -5.62
CA ILE A 334 -14.53 20.70 -6.69
C ILE A 334 -14.31 19.30 -6.11
N VAL A 335 -14.85 18.30 -6.78
CA VAL A 335 -14.59 16.88 -6.46
C VAL A 335 -13.25 16.46 -7.06
N ARG A 336 -12.35 15.94 -6.22
CA ARG A 336 -11.03 15.45 -6.63
C ARG A 336 -11.01 13.93 -6.73
N GLY A 337 -10.00 13.38 -7.42
CA GLY A 337 -9.81 11.94 -7.56
C GLY A 337 -10.45 11.39 -8.83
N PHE A 338 -10.98 10.17 -8.73
CA PHE A 338 -11.57 9.43 -9.85
C PHE A 338 -13.00 9.03 -9.53
N ALA A 339 -13.82 8.86 -10.57
CA ALA A 339 -15.17 8.35 -10.45
C ALA A 339 -15.53 7.42 -11.60
N SER A 340 -16.41 6.46 -11.30
CA SER A 340 -17.20 5.75 -12.29
C SER A 340 -18.56 6.43 -12.31
N ILE A 341 -19.01 6.85 -13.49
CA ILE A 341 -20.32 7.47 -13.69
C ILE A 341 -21.14 6.56 -14.60
N ASP A 342 -22.31 6.14 -14.10
CA ASP A 342 -23.26 5.32 -14.85
C ASP A 342 -24.62 6.04 -14.85
N PHE A 343 -24.91 6.74 -15.94
CA PHE A 343 -26.04 7.67 -16.13
C PHE A 343 -26.17 8.72 -15.01
N SER A 344 -26.88 8.36 -13.93
CA SER A 344 -27.20 9.24 -12.80
C SER A 344 -26.43 8.89 -11.53
N LYS A 345 -25.60 7.85 -11.54
CA LYS A 345 -24.89 7.39 -10.35
C LYS A 345 -23.41 7.71 -10.44
N ILE A 346 -22.87 8.36 -9.41
CA ILE A 346 -21.45 8.59 -9.24
C ILE A 346 -20.89 7.75 -8.10
N GLN A 347 -19.81 7.03 -8.38
CA GLN A 347 -19.06 6.28 -7.40
C GLN A 347 -17.61 6.77 -7.44
N SER A 348 -17.15 7.41 -6.36
CA SER A 348 -15.80 7.98 -6.29
C SER A 348 -14.80 6.98 -5.73
N TYR A 349 -13.59 6.99 -6.25
CA TYR A 349 -12.47 6.20 -5.77
C TYR A 349 -11.17 7.03 -5.88
N SER A 350 -10.30 6.91 -4.89
CA SER A 350 -8.98 7.53 -4.92
C SER A 350 -7.98 6.56 -4.30
N PRO A 351 -6.95 6.15 -5.05
CA PRO A 351 -5.84 5.41 -4.48
C PRO A 351 -5.18 6.17 -3.33
N SER A 352 -4.68 5.44 -2.33
CA SER A 352 -3.99 6.01 -1.18
C SER A 352 -2.50 6.27 -1.46
N THR A 353 -1.96 7.27 -0.77
CA THR A 353 -0.55 7.67 -0.91
C THR A 353 0.10 7.83 0.46
N LYS A 354 1.40 7.61 0.52
CA LYS A 354 2.20 7.73 1.74
C LYS A 354 3.48 8.51 1.50
N ILE A 355 3.92 9.25 2.51
CA ILE A 355 5.24 9.89 2.52
C ILE A 355 6.29 8.88 2.97
N GLU A 356 7.27 8.60 2.11
CA GLU A 356 8.42 7.74 2.39
C GLU A 356 9.70 8.59 2.51
N SER A 357 10.33 8.52 3.68
CA SER A 357 11.54 9.27 4.04
C SER A 357 12.80 8.48 3.75
N HIS A 358 13.78 9.13 3.14
CA HIS A 358 15.09 8.57 2.84
C HIS A 358 16.21 9.46 3.38
N HIS A 359 17.34 8.83 3.67
CA HIS A 359 18.57 9.54 3.97
C HIS A 359 19.76 8.93 3.24
N ARG A 360 20.69 9.78 2.85
CA ARG A 360 22.02 9.43 2.35
C ARG A 360 23.05 9.85 3.39
N ARG A 361 24.00 8.96 3.70
CA ARG A 361 25.13 9.30 4.58
C ARG A 361 26.22 10.07 3.84
N PRO A 362 26.99 10.90 4.54
CA PRO A 362 28.26 11.44 4.06
C PRO A 362 29.20 10.38 3.48
N LYS A 363 30.11 10.82 2.60
CA LYS A 363 31.23 10.00 2.11
C LYS A 363 32.14 9.53 3.24
N ASP A 364 32.36 10.37 4.27
CA ASP A 364 33.03 9.95 5.50
C ASP A 364 32.12 9.00 6.30
N ARG A 365 32.45 7.70 6.24
CA ARG A 365 31.69 6.62 6.88
C ARG A 365 31.71 6.68 8.41
N LYS A 366 32.61 7.46 9.03
CA LYS A 366 32.61 7.70 10.47
C LYS A 366 31.37 8.50 10.90
N ILE A 367 30.79 9.28 9.99
CA ILE A 367 29.60 10.08 10.23
C ILE A 367 28.35 9.27 9.85
N GLY A 368 27.65 8.77 10.87
CA GLY A 368 26.49 7.88 10.68
C GLY A 368 25.18 8.55 10.25
N HIS A 369 25.14 9.88 10.08
CA HIS A 369 23.93 10.65 9.80
C HIS A 369 24.22 11.82 8.84
N ALA A 370 23.20 12.29 8.13
CA ALA A 370 23.32 13.52 7.36
C ALA A 370 23.30 14.75 8.28
N TYR A 371 24.06 15.78 7.93
CA TYR A 371 24.14 17.04 8.65
C TYR A 371 24.05 18.21 7.65
N SER A 372 23.76 19.42 8.11
CA SER A 372 23.67 20.59 7.24
C SER A 372 24.93 21.45 7.36
N ASP A 373 25.59 21.71 6.23
CA ASP A 373 26.72 22.64 6.11
C ASP A 373 26.67 23.27 4.72
N GLU A 374 26.30 24.56 4.64
CA GLU A 374 26.05 25.27 3.37
C GLU A 374 27.28 25.37 2.46
N LYS A 375 28.48 25.18 3.01
CA LYS A 375 29.75 25.24 2.27
C LYS A 375 30.18 23.91 1.66
N LYS A 376 29.46 22.82 1.97
CA LYS A 376 29.81 21.46 1.59
C LYS A 376 28.76 20.86 0.69
N THR A 377 29.20 19.94 -0.16
CA THR A 377 28.33 19.22 -1.08
C THR A 377 27.44 18.22 -0.35
N VAL A 378 26.35 17.79 -0.99
CA VAL A 378 25.50 16.68 -0.52
C VAL A 378 26.30 15.39 -0.33
N GLU A 379 27.40 15.20 -1.07
CA GLU A 379 28.28 14.05 -0.91
C GLU A 379 29.04 14.07 0.43
N GLU A 380 29.44 15.26 0.88
CA GLU A 380 30.18 15.47 2.13
C GLU A 380 29.27 15.54 3.37
N THR A 381 28.01 15.92 3.17
CA THR A 381 27.05 16.20 4.25
C THR A 381 25.95 15.16 4.36
N GLY A 382 25.74 14.37 3.31
CA GLY A 382 24.55 13.54 3.17
C GLY A 382 23.32 14.35 2.77
N ALA A 383 22.16 13.70 2.71
CA ALA A 383 20.89 14.38 2.43
C ALA A 383 19.70 13.64 3.05
N TYR A 384 18.65 14.40 3.35
CA TYR A 384 17.32 13.89 3.65
C TYR A 384 16.37 14.27 2.52
N PHE A 385 15.56 13.32 2.04
CA PHE A 385 14.55 13.57 1.01
C PHE A 385 13.33 12.69 1.21
N HIS A 386 12.19 13.15 0.70
CA HIS A 386 10.90 12.50 0.86
C HIS A 386 10.26 12.26 -0.50
N TYR A 387 9.53 11.16 -0.62
CA TYR A 387 8.65 10.89 -1.75
C TYR A 387 7.22 10.67 -1.25
N ASN A 388 6.26 11.36 -1.84
CA ASN A 388 4.86 10.99 -1.75
C ASN A 388 4.59 9.89 -2.78
N VAL A 389 4.47 8.65 -2.33
CA VAL A 389 4.36 7.46 -3.19
C VAL A 389 2.96 6.88 -3.16
N LEU A 390 2.57 6.24 -4.24
CA LEU A 390 1.34 5.46 -4.32
C LEU A 390 1.52 4.17 -3.49
N GLU A 391 0.61 3.90 -2.56
CA GLU A 391 0.66 2.72 -1.69
C GLU A 391 0.39 1.43 -2.47
N PRO A 392 0.82 0.24 -1.97
CA PRO A 392 0.65 -1.02 -2.68
C PRO A 392 -0.82 -1.46 -2.70
N ASN A 393 -1.11 -2.57 -3.38
CA ASN A 393 -2.43 -3.23 -3.41
C ASN A 393 -3.55 -2.47 -4.13
N HIS A 394 -3.20 -1.55 -5.03
CA HIS A 394 -4.15 -0.90 -5.93
C HIS A 394 -4.16 -1.60 -7.30
N GLN A 395 -5.36 -1.75 -7.86
CA GLN A 395 -5.53 -2.28 -9.21
C GLN A 395 -5.80 -1.15 -10.20
N PHE A 396 -5.23 -1.29 -11.39
CA PHE A 396 -5.39 -0.36 -12.50
C PHE A 396 -5.72 -1.12 -13.77
N LYS A 397 -6.65 -0.61 -14.57
CA LYS A 397 -7.01 -1.19 -15.87
C LYS A 397 -6.60 -0.28 -17.00
N GLY A 398 -5.99 -0.87 -18.01
CA GLY A 398 -5.60 -0.21 -19.25
C GLY A 398 -5.65 -1.18 -20.42
N GLN A 399 -5.31 -0.66 -21.59
CA GLN A 399 -5.48 -1.33 -22.88
C GLN A 399 -4.27 -1.09 -23.77
N ILE A 400 -3.97 -2.08 -24.61
CA ILE A 400 -3.09 -1.93 -25.76
C ILE A 400 -3.94 -2.10 -27.01
N ILE A 401 -3.95 -1.09 -27.87
CA ILE A 401 -4.77 -1.06 -29.08
C ILE A 401 -3.84 -1.03 -30.29
N GLY A 402 -4.07 -1.91 -31.26
CA GLY A 402 -3.27 -1.98 -32.48
C GLY A 402 -3.67 -3.17 -33.35
N LYS A 403 -3.08 -3.26 -34.53
CA LYS A 403 -3.28 -4.42 -35.40
C LYS A 403 -2.83 -5.71 -34.72
N TYR A 404 -3.51 -6.82 -35.01
CA TYR A 404 -3.21 -8.11 -34.43
C TYR A 404 -1.76 -8.54 -34.65
N GLU A 405 -1.16 -8.27 -35.81
CA GLU A 405 0.26 -8.56 -36.09
C GLU A 405 1.20 -8.00 -34.99
N TYR A 406 0.89 -6.81 -34.48
CA TYR A 406 1.66 -6.13 -33.45
C TYR A 406 1.32 -6.65 -32.05
N ILE A 407 0.04 -6.89 -31.77
CA ILE A 407 -0.42 -7.43 -30.49
C ILE A 407 0.12 -8.85 -30.26
N LYS A 408 0.12 -9.68 -31.31
CA LYS A 408 0.69 -11.03 -31.31
C LYS A 408 2.17 -11.01 -30.92
N ASN A 409 2.96 -10.10 -31.50
CA ASN A 409 4.37 -9.92 -31.15
C ASN A 409 4.58 -9.54 -29.68
N ILE A 410 3.68 -8.74 -29.09
CA ILE A 410 3.72 -8.44 -27.66
C ILE A 410 3.44 -9.71 -26.85
N LEU A 411 2.34 -10.42 -27.17
CA LEU A 411 1.90 -11.65 -26.48
C LEU A 411 2.96 -12.76 -26.47
N GLU A 412 3.73 -12.89 -27.55
CA GLU A 412 4.86 -13.85 -27.62
C GLU A 412 5.97 -13.57 -26.61
N THR A 413 6.06 -12.34 -26.08
CA THR A 413 7.14 -11.92 -25.16
C THR A 413 6.73 -11.82 -23.70
N ILE A 414 5.42 -11.94 -23.40
CA ILE A 414 4.91 -11.84 -22.03
C ILE A 414 3.93 -12.99 -21.70
N PRO A 415 4.12 -13.70 -20.57
CA PRO A 415 3.11 -14.64 -20.09
C PRO A 415 1.82 -13.93 -19.64
N LYS A 416 0.74 -14.70 -19.51
CA LYS A 416 -0.58 -14.25 -19.01
C LYS A 416 -0.49 -13.41 -17.75
N GLU A 417 0.35 -13.82 -16.81
CA GLU A 417 0.71 -13.06 -15.63
C GLU A 417 2.21 -12.77 -15.64
N SER A 418 2.58 -11.49 -15.67
CA SER A 418 3.94 -11.01 -15.80
C SER A 418 4.33 -10.09 -14.64
N THR A 419 5.49 -10.31 -14.02
CA THR A 419 6.06 -9.33 -13.08
C THR A 419 6.79 -8.24 -13.86
N ILE A 420 6.33 -6.99 -13.72
CA ILE A 420 6.95 -5.82 -14.36
C ILE A 420 7.45 -4.84 -13.30
N HIS A 421 8.34 -3.93 -13.72
CA HIS A 421 8.83 -2.85 -12.87
C HIS A 421 8.61 -1.51 -13.57
N ILE A 422 7.88 -0.59 -12.93
CA ILE A 422 7.54 0.72 -13.48
C ILE A 422 7.86 1.85 -12.50
N GLY A 423 7.97 3.08 -13.03
CA GLY A 423 8.20 4.29 -12.24
C GLY A 423 9.68 4.60 -12.02
N LYS A 424 9.95 5.44 -11.03
CA LYS A 424 11.29 5.87 -10.61
C LYS A 424 11.77 5.02 -9.42
N SER A 425 13.09 5.00 -9.18
CA SER A 425 13.71 4.25 -8.08
C SER A 425 13.46 2.73 -8.08
N MET A 426 13.29 2.11 -9.26
CA MET A 426 12.88 0.71 -9.41
C MET A 426 13.91 -0.36 -9.00
N THR A 427 15.12 0.04 -8.63
CA THR A 427 16.21 -0.91 -8.33
C THR A 427 16.14 -1.48 -6.90
N ALA A 428 15.32 -0.85 -6.04
CA ALA A 428 15.02 -1.28 -4.69
C ALA A 428 13.77 -0.55 -4.16
N GLN A 429 12.88 -1.27 -3.48
CA GLN A 429 11.73 -0.80 -2.69
C GLN A 429 10.50 -0.31 -3.49
N TYR A 430 10.68 0.07 -4.74
CA TYR A 430 9.65 0.67 -5.57
C TYR A 430 9.47 -0.06 -6.88
N GLY A 431 8.26 0.02 -7.42
CA GLY A 431 8.02 -0.21 -8.84
C GLY A 431 7.56 -1.62 -9.21
N LYS A 432 7.65 -2.61 -8.32
CA LYS A 432 7.20 -3.99 -8.62
C LYS A 432 5.67 -4.04 -8.78
N CYS A 433 5.23 -4.56 -9.93
CA CYS A 433 3.83 -4.78 -10.26
C CYS A 433 3.61 -6.17 -10.89
N THR A 434 2.39 -6.67 -10.77
CA THR A 434 1.87 -7.81 -11.52
C THR A 434 0.98 -7.29 -12.64
N LEU A 435 1.32 -7.62 -13.89
CA LEU A 435 0.54 -7.31 -15.08
C LEU A 435 -0.17 -8.59 -15.56
N ASN A 436 -1.49 -8.52 -15.64
CA ASN A 436 -2.36 -9.62 -16.07
C ASN A 436 -2.99 -9.29 -17.42
N ILE A 437 -3.01 -10.29 -18.30
CA ILE A 437 -3.77 -10.28 -19.55
C ILE A 437 -5.17 -10.77 -19.25
N ASP A 438 -6.15 -9.88 -19.39
CA ASP A 438 -7.55 -10.17 -19.08
C ASP A 438 -8.25 -10.80 -20.29
N SER A 439 -8.21 -10.11 -21.44
CA SER A 439 -8.85 -10.56 -22.68
C SER A 439 -8.21 -9.92 -23.91
N LEU A 440 -8.40 -10.57 -25.07
CA LEU A 440 -8.14 -10.02 -26.38
C LEU A 440 -9.46 -9.97 -27.15
N GLU A 441 -9.83 -8.79 -27.62
CA GLU A 441 -11.10 -8.52 -28.28
C GLU A 441 -10.85 -7.82 -29.61
N PHE A 442 -11.77 -8.00 -30.56
CA PHE A 442 -11.83 -7.10 -31.71
C PHE A 442 -12.05 -5.69 -31.20
N TYR A 443 -11.42 -4.73 -31.84
CA TYR A 443 -11.76 -3.33 -31.65
C TYR A 443 -13.15 -3.09 -32.25
N SER A 444 -14.20 -3.43 -31.48
CA SER A 444 -15.57 -3.43 -31.98
C SER A 444 -16.20 -2.05 -31.83
N THR A 445 -16.86 -1.63 -32.91
CA THR A 445 -17.60 -0.38 -33.03
C THR A 445 -19.09 -0.53 -32.69
N GLU A 446 -19.49 -1.66 -32.07
CA GLU A 446 -20.90 -1.97 -31.85
C GLU A 446 -21.48 -1.13 -30.73
N PHE A 447 -22.42 -0.25 -31.08
CA PHE A 447 -23.03 0.69 -30.16
C PHE A 447 -24.55 0.65 -30.24
N GLN A 448 -25.20 0.49 -29.09
CA GLN A 448 -26.63 0.73 -28.93
C GLN A 448 -26.85 2.17 -28.47
N ASN A 449 -27.45 2.98 -29.35
CA ASN A 449 -27.61 4.42 -29.18
C ASN A 449 -29.03 4.73 -28.68
N ASN A 450 -29.17 5.15 -27.41
CA ASN A 450 -30.48 5.53 -26.83
C ASN A 450 -30.54 6.98 -26.31
N LEU A 451 -29.55 7.82 -26.60
CA LEU A 451 -29.50 9.21 -26.12
C LEU A 451 -29.64 10.24 -27.25
N ASP A 452 -30.21 11.39 -26.92
CA ASP A 452 -30.51 12.46 -27.85
C ASP A 452 -29.24 13.27 -28.17
N ASN A 453 -28.64 13.02 -29.33
CA ASN A 453 -27.29 13.49 -29.69
C ASN A 453 -27.24 14.92 -30.27
N HIS A 454 -28.06 15.82 -29.73
CA HIS A 454 -28.06 17.24 -30.13
C HIS A 454 -26.91 18.04 -29.48
N ASN A 455 -26.56 17.69 -28.24
CA ASN A 455 -25.39 18.21 -27.55
C ASN A 455 -24.35 17.09 -27.36
N LEU A 456 -23.08 17.43 -27.57
CA LEU A 456 -21.93 16.57 -27.36
C LEU A 456 -21.20 17.02 -26.11
N ILE A 457 -21.35 16.28 -25.03
CA ILE A 457 -20.62 16.48 -23.78
C ILE A 457 -19.37 15.62 -23.86
N ILE A 458 -18.24 16.24 -24.17
CA ILE A 458 -16.95 15.58 -24.34
C ILE A 458 -16.14 15.76 -23.06
N THR A 459 -15.77 14.63 -22.46
CA THR A 459 -15.01 14.58 -21.22
C THR A 459 -13.65 13.95 -21.48
N LEU A 460 -12.58 14.64 -21.15
CA LEU A 460 -11.22 14.16 -21.33
C LEU A 460 -10.89 13.14 -20.23
N ILE A 461 -10.77 11.84 -20.55
CA ILE A 461 -10.38 10.82 -19.55
C ILE A 461 -8.86 10.66 -19.42
N SER A 462 -8.10 11.38 -20.25
CA SER A 462 -6.65 11.53 -20.15
C SER A 462 -6.24 12.96 -20.48
N ASP A 463 -5.03 13.37 -20.11
CA ASP A 463 -4.50 14.66 -20.53
C ASP A 463 -4.40 14.72 -22.05
N MET A 464 -4.58 15.91 -22.63
CA MET A 464 -4.56 16.10 -24.07
C MET A 464 -3.56 17.18 -24.48
N ILE A 465 -2.61 16.78 -25.33
CA ILE A 465 -1.57 17.65 -25.85
C ILE A 465 -2.01 18.15 -27.23
N LEU A 466 -2.50 19.38 -27.29
CA LEU A 466 -2.85 20.02 -28.54
C LEU A 466 -1.67 20.85 -29.05
N ARG A 467 -1.56 20.94 -30.38
CA ARG A 467 -0.55 21.74 -31.07
C ARG A 467 -1.20 22.67 -32.06
N ASN A 468 -0.76 23.92 -32.09
CA ASN A 468 -1.12 24.83 -33.16
C ASN A 468 -0.36 24.49 -34.46
N GLU A 469 -0.64 25.24 -35.52
CA GLU A 469 -0.02 25.09 -36.83
C GLU A 469 1.51 25.26 -36.83
N TYR A 470 2.06 25.96 -35.85
CA TYR A 470 3.52 26.13 -35.67
C TYR A 470 4.16 25.02 -34.82
N GLY A 471 3.38 24.05 -34.35
CA GLY A 471 3.84 22.92 -33.54
C GLY A 471 4.01 23.22 -32.05
N TYR A 472 3.64 24.42 -31.56
CA TYR A 472 3.69 24.74 -30.13
C TYR A 472 2.58 24.02 -29.36
N ILE A 473 2.92 23.53 -28.16
CA ILE A 473 1.95 22.92 -27.25
C ILE A 473 1.13 24.03 -26.60
N ILE A 474 -0.18 24.07 -26.90
CA ILE A 474 -1.11 25.08 -26.38
C ILE A 474 -2.45 24.43 -25.99
N PRO A 475 -3.05 24.75 -24.82
CA PRO A 475 -4.28 24.11 -24.37
C PRO A 475 -5.52 24.82 -24.94
N ASP A 476 -5.57 25.02 -26.26
CA ASP A 476 -6.66 25.71 -26.95
C ASP A 476 -7.75 24.74 -27.44
N ILE A 477 -8.94 24.84 -26.86
CA ILE A 477 -10.09 23.99 -27.17
C ILE A 477 -10.64 24.19 -28.59
N THR A 478 -10.33 25.29 -29.27
CA THR A 478 -10.72 25.51 -30.67
C THR A 478 -10.01 24.52 -31.60
N ILE A 479 -8.76 24.16 -31.29
CA ILE A 479 -8.01 23.14 -32.03
C ILE A 479 -8.69 21.77 -31.89
N LEU A 480 -9.08 21.39 -30.67
CA LEU A 480 -9.81 20.14 -30.43
C LEU A 480 -11.15 20.13 -31.16
N LYS A 481 -11.92 21.22 -31.06
CA LYS A 481 -13.18 21.39 -31.79
C LYS A 481 -12.98 21.12 -33.29
N SER A 482 -11.99 21.75 -33.93
CA SER A 482 -11.72 21.55 -35.36
C SER A 482 -11.29 20.12 -35.71
N GLN A 483 -10.54 19.44 -34.83
CA GLN A 483 -10.21 18.02 -35.01
C GLN A 483 -11.45 17.11 -34.93
N ILE A 484 -12.41 17.45 -34.06
CA ILE A 484 -13.68 16.75 -33.92
C ILE A 484 -14.57 17.00 -35.13
N GLU A 485 -14.73 18.24 -35.59
CA GLU A 485 -15.46 18.60 -36.82
C GLU A 485 -14.94 17.78 -38.01
N LYS A 486 -13.62 17.76 -38.20
CA LYS A 486 -12.97 16.98 -39.25
C LYS A 486 -13.25 15.48 -39.11
N SER A 487 -13.23 14.94 -37.90
CA SER A 487 -13.52 13.52 -37.66
C SER A 487 -14.96 13.14 -37.93
N LEU A 488 -15.89 14.06 -37.72
CA LEU A 488 -17.31 13.89 -38.04
C LEU A 488 -17.61 14.04 -39.53
N GLY A 489 -16.70 14.67 -40.29
CA GLY A 489 -16.90 15.05 -41.69
C GLY A 489 -17.64 16.38 -41.86
N LEU A 490 -17.64 17.21 -40.81
CA LEU A 490 -18.25 18.53 -40.77
C LEU A 490 -17.27 19.60 -41.27
N LYS A 491 -17.80 20.73 -41.76
CA LYS A 491 -16.97 21.89 -42.07
C LYS A 491 -16.53 22.59 -40.78
N ILE A 492 -15.35 23.17 -40.80
CA ILE A 492 -14.84 23.94 -39.66
C ILE A 492 -15.80 25.09 -39.36
N GLY A 493 -16.28 25.18 -38.13
CA GLY A 493 -17.22 26.20 -37.67
C GLY A 493 -18.69 25.78 -37.62
N GLU A 494 -19.04 24.55 -38.01
CA GLU A 494 -20.41 23.99 -37.89
C GLU A 494 -20.76 23.59 -36.46
N LEU A 495 -19.75 23.26 -35.63
CA LEU A 495 -19.92 23.13 -34.20
C LEU A 495 -19.72 24.47 -33.51
N GLU A 496 -20.35 24.66 -32.36
CA GLU A 496 -20.09 25.75 -31.44
C GLU A 496 -19.81 25.20 -30.04
N ILE A 497 -18.93 25.88 -29.30
CA ILE A 497 -18.65 25.56 -27.89
C ILE A 497 -19.68 26.31 -27.06
N THR A 498 -20.63 25.59 -26.47
CA THR A 498 -21.70 26.20 -25.67
C THR A 498 -21.24 26.47 -24.24
N LYS A 499 -20.51 25.52 -23.64
CA LYS A 499 -19.90 25.63 -22.31
C LYS A 499 -18.58 24.86 -22.27
N SER A 500 -17.70 25.25 -21.36
CA SER A 500 -16.47 24.52 -21.09
C SER A 500 -16.07 24.61 -19.62
N PHE A 501 -15.52 23.53 -19.10
CA PHE A 501 -14.98 23.40 -17.75
C PHE A 501 -13.59 22.80 -17.91
N LEU A 502 -12.55 23.60 -17.74
CA LEU A 502 -11.20 23.21 -18.15
C LEU A 502 -10.27 23.06 -16.95
N LYS A 503 -9.45 22.01 -16.99
CA LYS A 503 -8.26 21.84 -16.15
C LYS A 503 -7.04 22.03 -17.03
N PHE A 504 -5.98 22.60 -16.46
CA PHE A 504 -4.71 22.78 -17.16
C PHE A 504 -3.59 22.06 -16.42
N ILE A 505 -2.68 21.46 -17.17
CA ILE A 505 -1.57 20.68 -16.61
C ILE A 505 -0.30 20.92 -17.41
N LYS A 506 0.86 20.96 -16.73
CA LYS A 506 2.16 21.02 -17.39
C LYS A 506 2.63 19.61 -17.74
N VAL A 507 2.65 19.29 -19.03
CA VAL A 507 3.14 18.01 -19.54
C VAL A 507 4.59 18.11 -19.93
N GLY A 508 5.31 16.99 -19.78
CA GLY A 508 6.67 16.82 -20.23
C GLY A 508 7.00 15.34 -20.32
N GLY A 509 8.09 14.95 -19.67
CA GLY A 509 8.58 13.58 -19.63
C GLY A 509 10.07 13.54 -19.90
N PHE A 510 10.64 12.35 -19.87
CA PHE A 510 12.06 12.12 -20.09
C PHE A 510 12.22 11.04 -21.16
N ASN A 511 13.14 11.25 -22.09
CA ASN A 511 13.57 10.23 -23.03
C ASN A 511 14.80 9.55 -22.43
N SER A 512 14.66 8.30 -21.97
CA SER A 512 15.73 7.54 -21.34
C SER A 512 16.87 7.21 -22.31
N ALA A 513 16.58 7.00 -23.60
CA ALA A 513 17.58 6.71 -24.61
C ALA A 513 18.47 7.92 -24.89
N TRP A 514 17.91 9.13 -24.93
CA TRP A 514 18.66 10.36 -25.17
C TRP A 514 19.18 11.01 -23.88
N LYS A 515 18.72 10.56 -22.71
CA LYS A 515 18.94 11.19 -21.41
C LYS A 515 18.55 12.68 -21.38
N LEU A 516 17.48 13.04 -22.10
CA LEU A 516 17.00 14.42 -22.25
C LEU A 516 15.51 14.54 -21.95
N PRO A 517 15.04 15.70 -21.44
CA PRO A 517 13.62 15.99 -21.31
C PRO A 517 12.90 15.95 -22.67
N LYS A 518 11.66 15.45 -22.68
CA LYS A 518 10.75 15.61 -23.83
C LYS A 518 10.26 17.06 -23.92
N ALA A 519 9.71 17.44 -25.07
CA ALA A 519 9.05 18.75 -25.26
C ALA A 519 8.00 19.00 -24.16
N GLN A 520 8.01 20.22 -23.62
CA GLN A 520 7.24 20.62 -22.45
C GLN A 520 6.24 21.71 -22.83
N GLY A 521 5.08 21.73 -22.16
CA GLY A 521 4.07 22.75 -22.41
C GLY A 521 2.85 22.63 -21.51
N GLN A 522 1.95 23.61 -21.59
CA GLN A 522 0.63 23.52 -20.96
C GLN A 522 -0.33 22.72 -21.87
N ALA A 523 -0.97 21.72 -21.29
CA ALA A 523 -1.94 20.85 -21.94
C ALA A 523 -3.30 20.94 -21.23
N LEU A 524 -4.34 20.43 -21.89
CA LEU A 524 -5.63 20.22 -21.23
C LEU A 524 -5.51 19.02 -20.28
N GLY A 525 -5.90 19.23 -19.03
CA GLY A 525 -5.85 18.21 -17.99
C GLY A 525 -7.04 17.27 -18.04
N ALA A 526 -6.82 16.01 -17.65
CA ALA A 526 -7.88 15.02 -17.55
C ALA A 526 -9.00 15.45 -16.58
N GLY A 527 -10.24 15.12 -16.95
CA GLY A 527 -11.48 15.57 -16.35
C GLY A 527 -12.01 16.87 -16.94
N SER A 528 -11.31 17.54 -17.86
CA SER A 528 -11.88 18.70 -18.58
C SER A 528 -13.13 18.29 -19.36
N VAL A 529 -14.12 19.17 -19.43
CA VAL A 529 -15.40 18.95 -20.11
C VAL A 529 -15.64 20.08 -21.11
N ILE A 530 -16.02 19.72 -22.33
CA ILE A 530 -16.39 20.66 -23.39
C ILE A 530 -17.74 20.24 -23.93
N ILE A 531 -18.68 21.20 -24.02
CA ILE A 531 -20.00 20.95 -24.59
C ILE A 531 -20.03 21.58 -25.99
N LEU A 532 -20.22 20.74 -27.00
CA LEU A 532 -20.38 21.17 -28.39
C LEU A 532 -21.82 20.98 -28.84
N ALA A 533 -22.33 21.93 -29.59
CA ALA A 533 -23.62 21.82 -30.29
C ALA A 533 -23.42 22.08 -31.77
N ARG A 534 -24.20 21.42 -32.62
CA ARG A 534 -24.29 21.84 -34.02
C ARG A 534 -25.16 23.09 -34.11
N LYS A 535 -24.75 24.07 -34.92
CA LYS A 535 -25.51 25.31 -35.14
C LYS A 535 -26.89 25.07 -35.75
N ASP A 536 -27.00 24.06 -36.61
CA ASP A 536 -28.24 23.61 -37.24
C ASP A 536 -29.07 22.65 -36.36
N ARG A 537 -28.56 22.31 -35.17
CA ARG A 537 -29.15 21.36 -34.22
C ARG A 537 -29.40 19.96 -34.79
N GLU A 538 -28.75 19.56 -35.87
CA GLU A 538 -28.84 18.17 -36.32
C GLU A 538 -28.08 17.22 -35.38
N LYS A 539 -28.38 15.92 -35.48
CA LYS A 539 -27.68 14.89 -34.72
C LYS A 539 -26.29 14.63 -35.30
N VAL A 540 -25.39 14.13 -34.45
CA VAL A 540 -24.02 13.77 -34.82
C VAL A 540 -23.82 12.27 -34.73
N ASP A 541 -23.08 11.68 -35.69
CA ASP A 541 -22.69 10.27 -35.64
C ASP A 541 -21.52 10.07 -34.66
N LEU A 542 -21.84 9.72 -33.42
CA LEU A 542 -20.87 9.50 -32.34
C LEU A 542 -19.84 8.40 -32.65
N ARG A 543 -20.19 7.43 -33.51
CA ARG A 543 -19.31 6.31 -33.87
C ARG A 543 -18.01 6.78 -34.51
N LYS A 544 -18.02 7.96 -35.16
CA LYS A 544 -16.83 8.53 -35.83
C LYS A 544 -15.80 9.13 -34.87
N ILE A 545 -16.16 9.40 -33.62
CA ILE A 545 -15.32 10.15 -32.67
C ILE A 545 -15.10 9.46 -31.33
N ARG A 546 -16.03 8.60 -30.86
CA ARG A 546 -15.97 8.00 -29.52
C ARG A 546 -14.66 7.25 -29.25
N GLU A 547 -14.16 6.58 -30.27
CA GLU A 547 -13.00 5.69 -30.21
C GLU A 547 -11.71 6.35 -30.72
N LYS A 548 -11.79 7.62 -31.10
CA LYS A 548 -10.62 8.38 -31.56
C LYS A 548 -9.86 9.00 -30.41
N PHE A 549 -8.55 9.01 -30.58
CA PHE A 549 -7.63 9.75 -29.74
C PHE A 549 -7.29 11.06 -30.44
N PHE A 550 -7.26 12.16 -29.68
CA PHE A 550 -7.05 13.51 -30.21
C PHE A 550 -5.74 14.12 -29.70
N GLY A 551 -5.18 15.05 -30.48
CA GLY A 551 -3.90 15.69 -30.15
C GLY A 551 -2.66 14.84 -30.46
N SER A 552 -1.60 15.01 -29.65
CA SER A 552 -0.27 14.42 -29.82
C SER A 552 0.06 13.39 -28.73
N ARG A 553 1.04 12.51 -29.01
CA ARG A 553 1.55 11.47 -28.09
C ARG A 553 0.45 10.49 -27.63
N ILE A 554 -0.49 10.20 -28.51
CA ILE A 554 -1.59 9.26 -28.24
C ILE A 554 -1.08 7.87 -27.86
N SER A 555 0.04 7.43 -28.45
CA SER A 555 0.67 6.15 -28.14
C SER A 555 1.19 6.01 -26.71
N GLU A 556 1.33 7.14 -25.99
CA GLU A 556 1.77 7.19 -24.61
C GLU A 556 0.61 7.32 -23.61
N GLY A 557 -0.64 7.29 -24.09
CA GLY A 557 -1.85 7.35 -23.26
C GLY A 557 -2.48 8.75 -23.15
N TYR A 558 -2.09 9.69 -24.00
CA TYR A 558 -2.73 11.01 -24.08
C TYR A 558 -3.92 11.01 -25.06
N GLY A 559 -4.83 11.98 -24.92
CA GLY A 559 -5.81 12.30 -25.96
C GLY A 559 -7.10 11.49 -25.96
N GLN A 560 -7.36 10.68 -24.95
CA GLN A 560 -8.60 9.92 -24.77
C GLN A 560 -9.76 10.80 -24.29
N ILE A 561 -10.94 10.50 -24.82
CA ILE A 561 -12.20 11.16 -24.48
C ILE A 561 -13.29 10.12 -24.19
N GLU A 562 -14.29 10.54 -23.43
CA GLU A 562 -15.60 9.90 -23.32
C GLU A 562 -16.68 10.91 -23.73
N ILE A 563 -17.80 10.42 -24.24
CA ILE A 563 -18.87 11.27 -24.78
C ILE A 563 -20.19 10.92 -24.13
N ASN A 564 -20.94 11.93 -23.69
CA ASN A 564 -22.29 11.81 -23.15
C ASN A 564 -22.39 10.76 -22.03
N THR A 565 -21.42 10.76 -21.11
CA THR A 565 -21.43 9.91 -19.90
C THR A 565 -22.12 10.59 -18.71
N HIS A 566 -22.32 11.91 -18.77
CA HIS A 566 -23.00 12.73 -17.77
C HIS A 566 -23.63 13.99 -18.42
N GLY A 567 -24.26 14.86 -17.61
CA GLY A 567 -24.81 16.16 -18.03
C GLY A 567 -26.23 16.14 -18.60
N PHE A 568 -26.96 15.04 -18.43
CA PHE A 568 -28.36 14.87 -18.87
C PHE A 568 -29.31 14.44 -17.75
N SER A 569 -28.81 14.26 -16.52
CA SER A 569 -29.62 13.88 -15.36
C SER A 569 -28.94 14.29 -14.04
N LYS A 570 -29.74 14.37 -12.97
CA LYS A 570 -29.22 14.62 -11.61
C LYS A 570 -28.30 13.50 -11.13
N ILE A 571 -27.17 13.87 -10.55
CA ILE A 571 -26.20 12.92 -10.02
C ILE A 571 -26.55 12.51 -8.58
N LYS A 572 -26.56 11.20 -8.33
CA LYS A 572 -26.73 10.57 -7.02
C LYS A 572 -25.45 9.83 -6.63
N ARG A 573 -25.02 10.01 -5.38
CA ARG A 573 -23.88 9.25 -4.82
C ARG A 573 -24.26 7.79 -4.65
N GLU A 574 -23.37 6.90 -5.08
CA GLU A 574 -23.41 5.47 -4.76
C GLU A 574 -22.14 5.12 -3.97
N GLU A 575 -22.30 4.38 -2.87
CA GLU A 575 -21.17 3.91 -2.09
C GLU A 575 -20.47 2.74 -2.78
N LEU A 576 -19.15 2.67 -2.61
CA LEU A 576 -18.36 1.51 -2.98
C LEU A 576 -18.80 0.29 -2.16
N LYS A 577 -19.54 -0.62 -2.80
CA LYS A 577 -19.77 -1.96 -2.24
C LYS A 577 -18.54 -2.83 -2.54
N ASN A 578 -17.84 -3.28 -1.50
CA ASN A 578 -16.68 -4.18 -1.60
C ASN A 578 -17.12 -5.62 -1.95
N ASN A 579 -17.66 -5.82 -3.16
CA ASN A 579 -18.38 -7.05 -3.51
C ASN A 579 -17.56 -8.11 -4.29
N GLY A 580 -16.28 -7.88 -4.62
CA GLY A 580 -15.54 -8.77 -5.52
C GLY A 580 -14.20 -9.31 -5.02
N GLU A 581 -13.97 -9.31 -3.71
CA GLU A 581 -12.81 -10.00 -3.12
C GLU A 581 -13.10 -11.47 -2.75
N ASN A 582 -14.36 -11.93 -2.93
CA ASN A 582 -14.88 -13.23 -2.50
C ASN A 582 -14.12 -14.48 -2.97
N LYS A 583 -13.27 -14.40 -4.02
CA LYS A 583 -12.54 -15.58 -4.54
C LYS A 583 -11.20 -15.86 -3.83
N ILE A 584 -10.57 -14.87 -3.22
CA ILE A 584 -9.31 -15.08 -2.46
C ILE A 584 -9.61 -15.59 -1.04
N GLU A 585 -10.86 -15.43 -0.59
CA GLU A 585 -11.31 -15.56 0.80
C GLU A 585 -11.47 -17.00 1.30
N GLN A 586 -11.48 -18.01 0.44
CA GLN A 586 -11.70 -19.40 0.88
C GLN A 586 -10.40 -20.18 1.09
N ASN A 587 -9.25 -19.70 0.62
CA ASN A 587 -8.03 -20.53 0.53
C ASN A 587 -7.02 -20.33 1.68
N PHE A 588 -7.30 -19.45 2.65
CA PHE A 588 -6.40 -19.28 3.81
C PHE A 588 -6.71 -20.21 4.98
N GLN A 589 -7.93 -20.78 5.03
CA GLN A 589 -8.40 -21.63 6.13
C GLN A 589 -7.50 -22.85 6.36
N GLU A 590 -7.01 -23.47 5.29
CA GLU A 590 -6.13 -24.66 5.35
C GLU A 590 -4.77 -24.37 6.02
N ASN A 591 -4.31 -23.11 6.01
CA ASN A 591 -2.98 -22.72 6.49
C ASN A 591 -3.02 -21.88 7.78
N LEU A 592 -4.20 -21.68 8.39
CA LEU A 592 -4.35 -20.84 9.60
C LEU A 592 -3.45 -21.28 10.76
N SER A 593 -3.15 -22.58 10.85
CA SER A 593 -2.31 -23.15 11.90
C SER A 593 -0.92 -22.51 11.97
N LEU A 594 -0.38 -22.04 10.85
CA LEU A 594 0.91 -21.35 10.75
C LEU A 594 0.93 -19.99 11.47
N ILE A 595 -0.24 -19.40 11.74
CA ILE A 595 -0.38 -18.10 12.41
C ILE A 595 -1.16 -18.18 13.73
N ASN A 596 -1.35 -19.39 14.28
CA ASN A 596 -2.09 -19.60 15.53
C ASN A 596 -1.55 -18.77 16.70
N ASN A 597 -0.22 -18.69 16.87
CA ASN A 597 0.41 -17.90 17.93
C ASN A 597 0.04 -16.40 17.84
N PHE A 598 -0.11 -15.88 16.62
CA PHE A 598 -0.53 -14.51 16.39
C PHE A 598 -2.01 -14.30 16.74
N ILE A 599 -2.86 -15.22 16.31
CA ILE A 599 -4.31 -15.18 16.60
C ILE A 599 -4.54 -15.25 18.11
N GLU A 600 -3.88 -16.21 18.78
CA GLU A 600 -3.93 -16.38 20.23
C GLU A 600 -3.46 -15.12 20.96
N PHE A 601 -2.36 -14.49 20.51
CA PHE A 601 -1.88 -13.23 21.08
C PHE A 601 -2.92 -12.10 20.97
N CYS A 602 -3.53 -11.93 19.78
CA CYS A 602 -4.52 -10.88 19.55
C CYS A 602 -5.76 -11.08 20.44
N ILE A 603 -6.28 -12.30 20.47
CA ILE A 603 -7.45 -12.65 21.29
C ILE A 603 -7.14 -12.47 22.78
N THR A 604 -5.96 -12.93 23.23
CA THR A 604 -5.55 -12.83 24.64
C THR A 604 -5.57 -11.38 25.11
N HIS A 605 -4.91 -10.47 24.39
CA HIS A 605 -4.86 -9.06 24.76
C HIS A 605 -6.18 -8.31 24.59
N SER A 606 -6.98 -8.71 23.61
CA SER A 606 -8.34 -8.19 23.47
C SER A 606 -9.21 -8.58 24.67
N LEU A 607 -9.12 -9.83 25.11
CA LEU A 607 -9.85 -10.34 26.26
C LEU A 607 -9.37 -9.68 27.56
N GLU A 608 -8.06 -9.53 27.77
CA GLU A 608 -7.49 -8.75 28.88
C GLU A 608 -8.07 -7.32 28.95
N SER A 609 -8.21 -6.67 27.80
CA SER A 609 -8.79 -5.32 27.71
C SER A 609 -10.27 -5.31 28.07
N THR A 610 -11.03 -6.32 27.63
CA THR A 610 -12.43 -6.51 28.00
C THR A 610 -12.60 -6.81 29.48
N LEU A 611 -11.76 -7.66 30.05
CA LEU A 611 -11.74 -7.94 31.49
C LEU A 611 -11.46 -6.66 32.29
N ARG A 612 -10.48 -5.84 31.89
CA ARG A 612 -10.23 -4.52 32.52
C ARG A 612 -11.48 -3.63 32.47
N MET A 613 -12.16 -3.56 31.34
CA MET A 613 -13.39 -2.78 31.18
C MET A 613 -14.53 -3.31 32.06
N LYS A 614 -14.73 -4.63 32.11
CA LYS A 614 -15.72 -5.27 32.99
C LYS A 614 -15.40 -4.99 34.47
N ILE A 615 -14.14 -5.12 34.88
CA ILE A 615 -13.67 -4.78 36.24
C ILE A 615 -13.98 -3.32 36.56
N LEU A 616 -13.64 -2.38 35.68
CA LEU A 616 -13.92 -0.95 35.89
C LEU A 616 -15.42 -0.68 36.02
N LYS A 617 -16.27 -1.35 35.22
CA LYS A 617 -17.73 -1.26 35.34
C LYS A 617 -18.22 -1.84 36.67
N THR A 618 -17.73 -3.01 37.08
CA THR A 618 -18.07 -3.63 38.37
C THR A 618 -17.70 -2.71 39.53
N LEU A 619 -16.49 -2.16 39.51
CA LEU A 619 -16.01 -1.27 40.57
C LEU A 619 -16.78 0.05 40.65
N LYS A 620 -17.51 0.49 39.61
CA LYS A 620 -18.42 1.66 39.67
C LYS A 620 -19.60 1.47 40.61
N ASN A 621 -19.90 0.25 41.04
CA ASN A 621 -20.98 0.00 41.99
C ASN A 621 -20.70 0.75 43.32
N PRO A 622 -21.65 1.55 43.85
CA PRO A 622 -21.48 2.30 45.11
C PRO A 622 -21.09 1.44 46.31
N LYS A 623 -21.37 0.12 46.28
CA LYS A 623 -20.94 -0.79 47.34
C LYS A 623 -19.44 -0.67 47.63
N PHE A 624 -18.60 -0.44 46.61
CA PHE A 624 -17.15 -0.37 46.77
C PHE A 624 -16.65 0.93 47.41
N GLU A 625 -17.51 1.94 47.54
CA GLU A 625 -17.19 3.23 48.17
C GLU A 625 -17.34 3.17 49.69
N THR A 626 -18.25 2.32 50.18
CA THR A 626 -18.55 2.13 51.61
C THR A 626 -17.78 0.96 52.23
N LEU A 627 -16.98 0.22 51.45
CA LEU A 627 -16.20 -0.90 51.93
C LEU A 627 -15.03 -0.45 52.81
N ASN A 628 -15.12 -0.73 54.11
CA ASN A 628 -13.99 -0.61 55.02
C ASN A 628 -13.02 -1.79 54.82
N LEU A 629 -12.08 -1.63 53.89
CA LEU A 629 -10.98 -2.55 53.57
C LEU A 629 -9.63 -1.89 53.86
N SER A 630 -8.72 -2.63 54.48
CA SER A 630 -7.37 -2.14 54.76
C SER A 630 -6.46 -2.26 53.54
N GLY A 631 -5.66 -1.22 53.26
CA GLY A 631 -4.71 -1.22 52.13
C GLY A 631 -3.63 -2.30 52.25
N SER A 632 -3.21 -2.63 53.49
CA SER A 632 -2.26 -3.72 53.77
C SER A 632 -2.84 -5.10 53.48
N PHE A 633 -4.15 -5.31 53.73
CA PHE A 633 -4.84 -6.54 53.35
C PHE A 633 -4.87 -6.72 51.82
N LEU A 634 -5.23 -5.67 51.07
CA LEU A 634 -5.27 -5.72 49.61
C LEU A 634 -3.88 -5.95 48.99
N GLN A 635 -2.84 -5.31 49.53
CA GLN A 635 -1.46 -5.57 49.12
C GLN A 635 -1.02 -7.01 49.43
N ARG A 636 -1.44 -7.56 50.58
CA ARG A 636 -1.17 -8.96 50.92
C ARG A 636 -1.82 -9.94 49.93
N LEU A 637 -3.03 -9.65 49.45
CA LEU A 637 -3.67 -10.47 48.41
C LEU A 637 -2.91 -10.43 47.07
N LEU A 638 -2.38 -9.27 46.68
CA LEU A 638 -1.50 -9.17 45.49
C LEU A 638 -0.25 -10.04 45.67
N LEU A 639 0.44 -9.92 46.81
CA LEU A 639 1.59 -10.77 47.11
C LEU A 639 1.25 -12.26 47.09
N PHE A 640 0.07 -12.64 47.57
CA PHE A 640 -0.36 -14.04 47.56
C PHE A 640 -0.54 -14.59 46.15
N ILE A 641 -1.18 -13.83 45.25
CA ILE A 641 -1.37 -14.30 43.87
C ILE A 641 -0.05 -14.29 43.08
N ASP A 642 0.80 -13.28 43.29
CA ASP A 642 2.09 -13.13 42.58
C ASP A 642 3.11 -14.19 43.00
N SER A 643 3.11 -14.58 44.27
CA SER A 643 4.02 -15.60 44.82
C SER A 643 3.50 -17.03 44.68
N SER A 644 2.38 -17.26 43.99
CA SER A 644 1.79 -18.60 43.84
C SER A 644 1.91 -19.07 42.39
N GLU A 645 2.57 -20.21 42.20
CA GLU A 645 2.77 -20.80 40.87
C GLU A 645 1.45 -21.27 40.25
N ASN A 646 0.55 -21.84 41.06
CA ASN A 646 -0.76 -22.34 40.64
C ASN A 646 -1.87 -21.93 41.61
N LEU A 647 -3.13 -22.21 41.25
CA LEU A 647 -4.29 -21.84 42.06
C LEU A 647 -4.43 -22.65 43.35
N VAL A 648 -3.84 -23.85 43.43
CA VAL A 648 -3.88 -24.68 44.65
C VAL A 648 -3.08 -24.00 45.77
N LEU A 649 -1.83 -23.64 45.48
CA LEU A 649 -0.97 -22.91 46.43
C LEU A 649 -1.58 -21.55 46.83
N PHE A 650 -2.25 -20.89 45.90
CA PHE A 650 -2.97 -19.65 46.19
C PHE A 650 -4.14 -19.88 47.15
N ASN A 651 -4.95 -20.93 46.93
CA ASN A 651 -6.05 -21.30 47.81
C ASN A 651 -5.55 -21.62 49.22
N ASP A 652 -4.42 -22.32 49.37
CA ASP A 652 -3.85 -22.65 50.68
C ASP A 652 -3.47 -21.38 51.46
N LYS A 653 -2.84 -20.41 50.78
CA LYS A 653 -2.52 -19.10 51.37
C LYS A 653 -3.78 -18.31 51.78
N ILE A 654 -4.86 -18.41 51.01
CA ILE A 654 -6.15 -17.78 51.36
C ILE A 654 -6.78 -18.48 52.57
N LYS A 655 -6.72 -19.81 52.65
CA LYS A 655 -7.27 -20.58 53.76
C LYS A 655 -6.54 -20.28 55.08
N ASP A 656 -5.26 -19.95 55.03
CA ASP A 656 -4.43 -19.56 56.19
C ASP A 656 -4.65 -18.07 56.64
N LEU A 657 -5.63 -17.37 56.07
CA LEU A 657 -5.92 -16.00 56.50
C LEU A 657 -6.49 -15.95 57.93
N LYS A 658 -5.82 -15.18 58.80
CA LYS A 658 -6.35 -14.83 60.14
C LYS A 658 -7.76 -14.25 60.05
N GLU A 659 -8.56 -14.46 61.11
CA GLU A 659 -9.98 -14.12 61.17
C GLU A 659 -10.33 -12.69 60.67
N ARG A 660 -9.54 -11.68 61.08
CA ARG A 660 -9.71 -10.29 60.64
C ARG A 660 -9.54 -10.08 59.14
N ALA A 661 -8.64 -10.83 58.49
CA ALA A 661 -8.42 -10.79 57.05
C ALA A 661 -9.48 -11.62 56.31
N SER A 662 -9.86 -12.77 56.87
CA SER A 662 -10.96 -13.61 56.35
C SER A 662 -12.29 -12.83 56.31
N ASN A 663 -12.61 -12.06 57.36
CA ASN A 663 -13.80 -11.19 57.39
C ASN A 663 -13.74 -10.03 56.37
N GLN A 664 -12.54 -9.56 56.01
CA GLN A 664 -12.39 -8.58 54.92
C GLN A 664 -12.56 -9.24 53.55
N LEU A 665 -12.03 -10.45 53.35
CA LEU A 665 -12.16 -11.20 52.10
C LEU A 665 -13.63 -11.51 51.77
N LYS A 666 -14.44 -11.91 52.77
CA LYS A 666 -15.88 -12.18 52.59
C LYS A 666 -16.65 -11.04 51.92
N LYS A 667 -16.19 -9.79 52.05
CA LYS A 667 -16.83 -8.62 51.44
C LYS A 667 -16.63 -8.52 49.92
N ILE A 668 -15.61 -9.17 49.39
CA ILE A 668 -15.22 -9.10 47.96
C ILE A 668 -15.04 -10.49 47.31
N GLN A 669 -15.25 -11.57 48.05
CA GLN A 669 -14.98 -12.94 47.60
C GLN A 669 -15.77 -13.32 46.34
N SER A 670 -17.05 -12.92 46.24
CA SER A 670 -17.90 -13.22 45.08
C SER A 670 -17.43 -12.49 43.83
N ASP A 671 -16.98 -11.23 43.96
CA ASP A 671 -16.41 -10.44 42.85
C ASP A 671 -15.07 -11.01 42.34
N LEU A 672 -14.41 -11.84 43.16
CA LEU A 672 -13.14 -12.52 42.87
C LEU A 672 -13.32 -14.01 42.52
N PHE A 673 -14.56 -14.48 42.33
CA PHE A 673 -14.89 -15.88 42.06
C PHE A 673 -14.38 -16.86 43.13
N LEU A 674 -14.37 -16.43 44.39
CA LEU A 674 -13.99 -17.23 45.56
C LEU A 674 -15.24 -17.71 46.32
N GLU A 675 -15.29 -19.01 46.62
CA GLU A 675 -16.29 -19.61 47.51
C GLU A 675 -15.61 -20.58 48.47
N ASN A 676 -15.92 -20.47 49.77
CA ASN A 676 -15.25 -21.23 50.83
C ASN A 676 -13.71 -21.10 50.78
N ASN A 677 -13.21 -19.89 50.53
CA ASN A 677 -11.77 -19.59 50.41
C ASN A 677 -11.06 -20.33 49.26
N GLU A 678 -11.80 -20.75 48.23
CA GLU A 678 -11.25 -21.41 47.05
C GLU A 678 -11.72 -20.75 45.76
N VAL A 679 -10.81 -20.65 44.79
CA VAL A 679 -11.13 -20.20 43.43
C VAL A 679 -12.07 -21.19 42.76
N LYS A 680 -13.26 -20.73 42.39
CA LYS A 680 -14.21 -21.50 41.58
C LYS A 680 -13.92 -21.25 40.10
N ILE A 681 -12.86 -21.91 39.62
CA ILE A 681 -12.35 -21.72 38.26
C ILE A 681 -13.41 -21.99 37.18
N ASN A 682 -14.33 -22.93 37.39
CA ASN A 682 -15.42 -23.19 36.44
C ASN A 682 -16.38 -21.99 36.31
N LYS A 683 -16.65 -21.26 37.40
CA LYS A 683 -17.47 -20.04 37.38
C LYS A 683 -16.73 -18.91 36.64
N PHE A 684 -15.42 -18.80 36.87
CA PHE A 684 -14.57 -17.86 36.15
C PHE A 684 -14.49 -18.19 34.65
N ASN A 685 -14.32 -19.46 34.29
CA ASN A 685 -14.26 -19.92 32.89
C ASN A 685 -15.56 -19.61 32.15
N LYS A 686 -16.72 -19.77 32.81
CA LYS A 686 -18.00 -19.35 32.22
C LYS A 686 -18.01 -17.84 31.95
N PHE A 687 -17.63 -17.03 32.93
CA PHE A 687 -17.51 -15.57 32.77
C PHE A 687 -16.55 -15.16 31.65
N LEU A 688 -15.43 -15.88 31.51
CA LEU A 688 -14.41 -15.69 30.50
C LEU A 688 -14.95 -15.99 29.08
N ILE A 689 -15.66 -17.11 28.92
CA ILE A 689 -16.32 -17.49 27.65
C ILE A 689 -17.42 -16.49 27.30
N ASP A 690 -18.24 -16.07 28.27
CA ASP A 690 -19.28 -15.07 28.03
C ASP A 690 -18.67 -13.74 27.57
N ALA A 691 -17.56 -13.32 28.17
CA ALA A 691 -16.81 -12.14 27.74
C ALA A 691 -16.22 -12.28 26.33
N LEU A 692 -15.76 -13.47 25.95
CA LEU A 692 -15.28 -13.75 24.60
C LEU A 692 -16.40 -13.71 23.57
N LYS A 693 -17.54 -14.35 23.85
CA LYS A 693 -18.72 -14.40 22.97
C LYS A 693 -19.34 -13.02 22.74
N GLU A 694 -19.22 -12.12 23.70
CA GLU A 694 -19.59 -10.70 23.50
C GLU A 694 -18.66 -10.00 22.48
N GLN A 695 -17.44 -10.49 22.26
CA GLN A 695 -16.44 -9.87 21.37
C GLN A 695 -16.34 -10.53 20.00
N LEU A 696 -16.56 -11.84 19.90
CA LEU A 696 -16.36 -12.64 18.68
C LEU A 696 -17.69 -13.22 18.20
N ASN A 697 -17.86 -13.35 16.89
CA ASN A 697 -18.99 -14.08 16.31
C ASN A 697 -18.88 -15.57 16.66
N SER A 698 -20.01 -16.27 16.88
CA SER A 698 -20.04 -17.70 17.24
C SER A 698 -19.25 -18.55 16.24
N ASP A 699 -19.42 -18.26 14.95
CA ASP A 699 -18.88 -19.07 13.86
C ASP A 699 -17.34 -19.04 13.85
N PHE A 700 -16.73 -17.87 14.15
CA PHE A 700 -15.27 -17.72 14.17
C PHE A 700 -14.62 -18.44 15.36
N SER A 701 -15.32 -18.51 16.50
CA SER A 701 -14.80 -19.21 17.69
C SER A 701 -14.64 -20.71 17.45
N GLU A 702 -15.60 -21.30 16.70
CA GLU A 702 -15.62 -22.73 16.40
C GLU A 702 -14.52 -23.12 15.39
N ASP A 703 -14.33 -22.32 14.34
CA ASP A 703 -13.33 -22.59 13.29
C ASP A 703 -11.88 -22.63 13.81
N VAL A 704 -11.55 -21.77 14.78
CA VAL A 704 -10.17 -21.63 15.31
C VAL A 704 -10.00 -22.28 16.69
N LYS A 705 -11.04 -22.99 17.19
CA LYS A 705 -11.06 -23.61 18.53
C LYS A 705 -10.66 -22.65 19.65
N ILE A 706 -11.07 -21.38 19.54
CA ILE A 706 -10.63 -20.28 20.41
C ILE A 706 -10.98 -20.57 21.88
N ASP A 707 -12.15 -21.15 22.11
CA ASP A 707 -12.60 -21.58 23.44
C ASP A 707 -11.58 -22.51 24.10
N THR A 708 -10.97 -23.42 23.34
CA THR A 708 -9.94 -24.35 23.86
C THR A 708 -8.67 -23.61 24.26
N ILE A 709 -8.20 -22.69 23.40
CA ILE A 709 -7.00 -21.89 23.64
C ILE A 709 -7.14 -21.06 24.92
N ILE A 710 -8.28 -20.41 25.09
CA ILE A 710 -8.56 -19.56 26.25
C ILE A 710 -8.70 -20.39 27.53
N LEU A 711 -9.38 -21.53 27.46
CA LEU A 711 -9.55 -22.42 28.62
C LEU A 711 -8.21 -22.99 29.09
N ASN A 712 -7.28 -23.28 28.18
CA ASN A 712 -5.91 -23.69 28.53
C ASN A 712 -5.15 -22.60 29.31
N LYS A 713 -5.49 -21.32 29.10
CA LYS A 713 -4.93 -20.15 29.80
C LYS A 713 -5.79 -19.64 30.95
N SER A 714 -6.80 -20.39 31.38
CA SER A 714 -7.75 -19.98 32.42
C SER A 714 -7.09 -19.49 33.72
N GLN A 715 -6.01 -20.16 34.16
CA GLN A 715 -5.28 -19.75 35.36
C GLN A 715 -4.57 -18.40 35.18
N GLU A 716 -3.96 -18.15 34.02
CA GLU A 716 -3.30 -16.88 33.70
C GLU A 716 -4.31 -15.74 33.66
N PHE A 717 -5.44 -15.94 32.99
CA PHE A 717 -6.54 -14.96 32.97
C PHE A 717 -7.12 -14.71 34.37
N TYR A 718 -7.22 -15.73 35.22
CA TYR A 718 -7.67 -15.55 36.60
C TYR A 718 -6.67 -14.69 37.38
N LYS A 719 -5.37 -14.98 37.30
CA LYS A 719 -4.32 -14.17 37.94
C LYS A 719 -4.38 -12.72 37.47
N PHE A 720 -4.48 -12.51 36.15
CA PHE A 720 -4.63 -11.18 35.55
C PHE A 720 -5.88 -10.45 36.07
N TYR A 721 -7.04 -11.12 36.07
CA TYR A 721 -8.31 -10.56 36.56
C TYR A 721 -8.18 -10.17 38.03
N PHE A 722 -7.70 -11.08 38.87
CA PHE A 722 -7.53 -10.87 40.30
C PHE A 722 -6.61 -9.69 40.58
N HIS A 723 -5.42 -9.70 39.97
CA HIS A 723 -4.42 -8.63 40.14
C HIS A 723 -4.99 -7.28 39.69
N THR A 724 -5.63 -7.22 38.52
CA THR A 724 -6.25 -6.00 37.98
C THR A 724 -7.37 -5.49 38.89
N PHE A 725 -8.25 -6.37 39.34
CA PHE A 725 -9.37 -6.02 40.21
C PHE A 725 -8.89 -5.41 41.53
N ILE A 726 -7.94 -6.06 42.21
CA ILE A 726 -7.40 -5.59 43.47
C ILE A 726 -6.63 -4.28 43.27
N THR A 727 -5.84 -4.15 42.20
CA THR A 727 -5.10 -2.92 41.89
C THR A 727 -6.03 -1.73 41.69
N TYR A 728 -7.08 -1.88 40.87
CA TYR A 728 -8.05 -0.81 40.62
C TYR A 728 -8.90 -0.50 41.86
N LEU A 729 -9.22 -1.50 42.68
CA LEU A 729 -9.89 -1.29 43.97
C LEU A 729 -9.00 -0.48 44.93
N ILE A 730 -7.69 -0.77 45.01
CA ILE A 730 -6.73 0.02 45.80
C ILE A 730 -6.70 1.47 45.31
N ILE A 731 -6.61 1.69 44.00
CA ILE A 731 -6.59 3.04 43.42
C ILE A 731 -7.88 3.79 43.78
N ARG A 732 -9.04 3.14 43.67
CA ARG A 732 -10.33 3.75 44.02
C ARG A 732 -10.39 4.13 45.50
N ILE A 733 -10.07 3.21 46.41
CA ILE A 733 -10.09 3.45 47.86
C ILE A 733 -9.09 4.54 48.27
N ARG A 734 -7.91 4.62 47.62
CA ARG A 734 -6.91 5.66 47.87
C ARG A 734 -7.30 7.01 47.27
N GLY A 735 -7.91 7.02 46.10
CA GLY A 735 -8.39 8.23 45.42
C GLY A 735 -9.52 8.94 46.16
N MET A 736 -10.31 8.21 46.96
CA MET A 736 -11.37 8.77 47.81
C MET A 736 -10.88 9.31 49.16
N LYS A 737 -9.61 9.07 49.54
CA LYS A 737 -9.00 9.54 50.79
C LYS A 737 -8.20 10.84 50.62
N LYS A 738 -8.16 11.39 49.41
CA LYS A 738 -7.77 12.77 49.09
C LYS A 738 -9.04 13.53 48.76
#